data_AF-A0A838T2Q3-F1
#
_entry.id   AF-A0A838T2Q3-F1
#
_cell.length_a   1.000
_cell.length_b   1.000
_cell.length_c   1.000
_cell.angle_alpha   90.00
_cell.angle_beta   90.00
_cell.angle_gamma   90.00
#
_symmetry.space_group_name_H-M   'P 1'
#
loop_
_entity.id
_entity.type
_entity.pdbx_description
1 polymer ?
#
loop_
_entity_poly.entity_id
_entity_poly.type
_entity_poly.pdbx_seq_one_letter_code
_entity_poly.pdbx_strand_id
1 'polypeptide(L)'
;MMKRAMSVLVMIALSACRSDAPDSGAAPSKRATILPGPGAFGFQFTNDGKRLAFSKLVEGKAAIFVANADGSNAKRVSFGVWDTAPFWSPDGKWVMFNRDAGGQGDVVIVPSDSGPERPVAATSAAEGANAWLPDGSGVLFTRTTTKGQETWVYRLADGTSSKEVNVDGSANGYPSPDGKSVAYTMANGGKFTIWVWDREKKTTRQLTTEGFEFIGYYAFSPDGKSLLYRSARTGTGDIWRLEIATGEKRQLTKDIAEDNSPRWSPDGSRVAFLSTRGGQPDIWVMTNDESDVQRLTDDVVSEGDFKWSADGKGLYATVGLGLNQLYALPLDGGRPIALTSGNWSVQSGEVSPDRSLVAYSGTKNGDEDIWVVKTSGGASHLVSGAPGYDGETAWSPDGKHLAFSSFRSGNLDLWIAPVDSGPAVQLTKWPSNEFSAQWSPDGKTIAFASDRESGSSDLWTVPAAGGTPVRLTRVGNIGRFRWHPDGKRIVFATAGGAGSGPEVMVISTVGGAPKRVAPPTSLSPEWSKDGRELAVMQCDHGYCTMDILSPDGKPLRVAKAPRSVYEFGLRWSSDGQQTLVGWQDIMADGGNRVDLRARGGGPAKTLARPAGFSVFNLGFGDGEKSAIVIGAPNGNALQRIEVPALQAPKPR
;
A
#
# COMPACT_ATOMS: atom_id res chain seq x y z
N MET A 1 -15.33 11.95 -50.66
CA MET A 1 -16.11 12.05 -49.40
C MET A 1 -16.75 10.69 -49.11
N MET A 2 -16.54 10.18 -47.88
CA MET A 2 -17.35 9.24 -47.05
C MET A 2 -18.42 8.33 -47.70
N LYS A 3 -18.73 7.11 -47.24
CA LYS A 3 -18.32 6.22 -46.14
C LYS A 3 -19.05 4.88 -46.39
N ARG A 4 -18.49 3.77 -45.91
CA ARG A 4 -19.14 2.45 -45.73
C ARG A 4 -20.01 2.44 -44.46
N ALA A 5 -21.04 1.59 -44.43
CA ALA A 5 -21.20 0.45 -43.50
C ALA A 5 -22.67 -0.02 -43.43
N MET A 6 -22.95 -1.33 -43.57
CA MET A 6 -23.29 -2.25 -42.46
C MET A 6 -23.98 -3.55 -42.97
N SER A 7 -23.50 -4.67 -42.41
CA SER A 7 -24.23 -5.88 -41.93
C SER A 7 -24.95 -6.83 -42.90
N VAL A 8 -24.80 -8.15 -42.66
CA VAL A 8 -25.86 -9.21 -42.66
C VAL A 8 -25.28 -10.63 -42.34
N LEU A 9 -25.81 -11.25 -41.26
CA LEU A 9 -26.22 -12.68 -41.00
C LEU A 9 -25.22 -13.87 -41.10
N VAL A 10 -25.32 -15.05 -40.43
CA VAL A 10 -26.24 -15.69 -39.43
C VAL A 10 -25.63 -16.99 -38.83
N MET A 11 -26.22 -17.46 -37.71
CA MET A 11 -26.13 -18.72 -36.93
C MET A 11 -25.61 -20.03 -37.56
N ILE A 12 -25.16 -20.99 -36.71
CA ILE A 12 -25.66 -22.40 -36.60
C ILE A 12 -25.15 -23.11 -35.31
N ALA A 13 -25.90 -24.14 -34.91
CA ALA A 13 -26.07 -24.79 -33.60
C ALA A 13 -25.07 -25.89 -33.16
N LEU A 14 -25.16 -26.25 -31.87
CA LEU A 14 -24.57 -27.44 -31.21
C LEU A 14 -25.38 -28.73 -31.46
N SER A 15 -24.70 -29.85 -31.75
CA SER A 15 -25.00 -31.17 -31.18
C SER A 15 -23.88 -32.20 -31.43
N ALA A 16 -23.89 -33.28 -30.65
CA ALA A 16 -22.75 -34.01 -30.09
C ALA A 16 -22.23 -35.23 -30.89
N CYS A 17 -21.00 -35.69 -30.56
CA CYS A 17 -20.63 -37.12 -30.50
C CYS A 17 -19.41 -37.36 -29.56
N ARG A 18 -19.52 -38.36 -28.66
CA ARG A 18 -18.46 -38.92 -27.80
C ARG A 18 -17.69 -40.02 -28.55
N SER A 19 -16.38 -40.20 -28.27
CA SER A 19 -15.76 -41.45 -27.76
C SER A 19 -14.22 -41.55 -27.99
N ASP A 20 -13.50 -41.90 -26.92
CA ASP A 20 -12.28 -42.74 -26.81
C ASP A 20 -10.82 -42.21 -26.94
N ALA A 21 -10.23 -41.92 -25.75
CA ALA A 21 -8.90 -42.29 -25.19
C ALA A 21 -7.55 -41.87 -25.86
N PRO A 22 -6.39 -41.86 -25.14
CA PRO A 22 -6.12 -42.17 -23.73
C PRO A 22 -5.42 -41.04 -22.92
N ASP A 23 -5.41 -41.21 -21.60
CA ASP A 23 -4.61 -40.44 -20.64
C ASP A 23 -3.13 -40.37 -21.03
N SER A 24 -2.64 -39.17 -21.36
CA SER A 24 -1.23 -38.83 -21.25
C SER A 24 -1.08 -37.78 -20.15
N GLY A 25 -0.49 -38.20 -19.02
CA GLY A 25 -0.31 -37.39 -17.82
C GLY A 25 0.46 -36.10 -18.02
N ALA A 26 -0.25 -35.03 -18.39
CA ALA A 26 0.25 -33.68 -18.29
C ALA A 26 0.24 -33.26 -16.81
N ALA A 27 1.44 -33.06 -16.26
CA ALA A 27 1.64 -32.52 -14.93
C ALA A 27 0.91 -31.16 -14.77
N PRO A 28 0.34 -30.86 -13.59
CA PRO A 28 -0.40 -29.62 -13.39
C PRO A 28 0.50 -28.41 -13.59
N SER A 29 0.04 -27.46 -14.41
CA SER A 29 0.65 -26.15 -14.64
C SER A 29 0.96 -25.45 -13.32
N LYS A 30 2.24 -25.08 -13.14
CA LYS A 30 2.80 -24.56 -11.88
C LYS A 30 2.09 -23.29 -11.41
N ARG A 31 1.74 -23.29 -10.13
CA ARG A 31 0.97 -22.29 -9.39
C ARG A 31 1.75 -21.00 -9.14
N ALA A 32 0.98 -19.92 -9.00
CA ALA A 32 1.38 -18.60 -8.58
C ALA A 32 2.23 -18.62 -7.29
N THR A 33 3.33 -17.88 -7.32
CA THR A 33 3.99 -17.29 -6.15
C THR A 33 3.07 -16.28 -5.47
N ILE A 34 3.17 -16.14 -4.16
CA ILE A 34 2.60 -15.08 -3.33
C ILE A 34 3.79 -14.48 -2.56
N LEU A 35 3.87 -13.17 -2.30
CA LEU A 35 4.63 -12.74 -1.12
C LEU A 35 3.65 -12.70 0.05
N PRO A 36 4.05 -13.18 1.24
CA PRO A 36 3.18 -13.27 2.41
C PRO A 36 2.73 -11.90 2.97
N GLY A 37 1.74 -11.28 2.34
CA GLY A 37 0.99 -10.13 2.87
C GLY A 37 1.60 -8.74 2.68
N PRO A 38 0.90 -7.69 3.15
CA PRO A 38 1.28 -6.29 2.96
C PRO A 38 2.61 -5.93 3.64
N GLY A 39 3.33 -4.97 3.04
CA GLY A 39 4.60 -4.47 3.55
C GLY A 39 5.82 -5.33 3.25
N ALA A 40 5.71 -6.31 2.34
CA ALA A 40 6.83 -7.08 1.83
C ALA A 40 7.59 -6.31 0.73
N PHE A 41 8.92 -6.35 0.74
CA PHE A 41 9.81 -5.72 -0.24
C PHE A 41 11.17 -6.40 -0.20
N GLY A 42 12.04 -6.16 -1.18
CA GLY A 42 13.39 -6.71 -1.24
C GLY A 42 13.40 -8.23 -1.13
N PHE A 43 13.34 -8.94 -2.26
CA PHE A 43 13.18 -10.39 -2.27
C PHE A 43 14.27 -11.09 -3.07
N GLN A 44 14.47 -12.37 -2.76
CA GLN A 44 15.30 -13.26 -3.55
C GLN A 44 14.79 -14.69 -3.43
N PHE A 45 14.81 -15.43 -4.54
CA PHE A 45 14.57 -16.87 -4.54
C PHE A 45 15.85 -17.65 -4.25
N THR A 46 15.70 -18.86 -3.73
CA THR A 46 16.78 -19.85 -3.74
C THR A 46 17.15 -20.20 -5.18
N ASN A 47 18.38 -20.66 -5.41
CA ASN A 47 18.86 -21.03 -6.75
C ASN A 47 18.00 -22.10 -7.43
N ASP A 48 17.41 -23.01 -6.65
CA ASP A 48 16.49 -24.04 -7.15
C ASP A 48 15.06 -23.53 -7.39
N GLY A 49 14.78 -22.26 -7.07
CA GLY A 49 13.49 -21.62 -7.22
C GLY A 49 12.39 -22.18 -6.31
N LYS A 50 12.72 -22.94 -5.25
CA LYS A 50 11.71 -23.58 -4.38
C LYS A 50 11.35 -22.78 -3.14
N ARG A 51 12.19 -21.86 -2.70
CA ARG A 51 11.95 -20.97 -1.56
C ARG A 51 12.25 -19.53 -1.93
N LEU A 52 11.70 -18.59 -1.18
CA LEU A 52 12.00 -17.17 -1.31
C LEU A 52 12.26 -16.56 0.07
N ALA A 53 13.19 -15.61 0.13
CA ALA A 53 13.41 -14.75 1.27
C ALA A 53 13.00 -13.34 0.89
N PHE A 54 12.41 -12.61 1.82
CA PHE A 54 11.91 -11.27 1.59
C PHE A 54 11.94 -10.45 2.88
N SER A 55 12.06 -9.12 2.74
CA SER A 55 11.89 -8.20 3.87
C SER A 55 10.40 -7.90 4.05
N LYS A 56 9.94 -7.75 5.29
CA LYS A 56 8.56 -7.37 5.60
C LYS A 56 8.50 -6.46 6.80
N LEU A 57 7.66 -5.42 6.74
CA LEU A 57 7.35 -4.58 7.89
C LEU A 57 6.52 -5.35 8.93
N VAL A 58 7.05 -5.42 10.15
CA VAL A 58 6.39 -5.96 11.35
C VAL A 58 6.48 -4.90 12.43
N GLU A 59 5.34 -4.39 12.90
CA GLU A 59 5.28 -3.35 13.95
C GLU A 59 6.11 -2.10 13.62
N GLY A 60 6.14 -1.71 12.34
CA GLY A 60 6.89 -0.53 11.85
C GLY A 60 8.39 -0.74 11.68
N LYS A 61 8.89 -1.98 11.80
CA LYS A 61 10.29 -2.35 11.57
C LYS A 61 10.40 -3.40 10.47
N ALA A 62 11.40 -3.33 9.60
CA ALA A 62 11.65 -4.39 8.63
C ALA A 62 12.29 -5.62 9.30
N ALA A 63 11.84 -6.81 8.91
CA ALA A 63 12.38 -8.10 9.30
C ALA A 63 12.46 -9.03 8.08
N ILE A 64 13.36 -10.01 8.12
CA ILE A 64 13.51 -11.02 7.08
C ILE A 64 12.59 -12.20 7.36
N PHE A 65 11.93 -12.64 6.29
CA PHE A 65 11.08 -13.82 6.26
C PHE A 65 11.56 -14.79 5.18
N VAL A 66 11.35 -16.07 5.42
CA VAL A 66 11.52 -17.15 4.45
C VAL A 66 10.16 -17.80 4.21
N ALA A 67 9.84 -18.05 2.95
CA ALA A 67 8.62 -18.74 2.53
C ALA A 67 8.96 -19.79 1.46
N ASN A 68 7.98 -20.63 1.16
CA ASN A 68 8.00 -21.38 -0.09
C ASN A 68 8.03 -20.42 -1.29
N ALA A 69 8.53 -20.86 -2.44
CA ALA A 69 8.54 -20.04 -3.65
C ALA A 69 7.13 -19.69 -4.12
N ASP A 70 6.10 -20.40 -3.67
CA ASP A 70 4.71 -20.05 -3.91
C ASP A 70 4.16 -19.00 -2.92
N GLY A 71 4.98 -18.51 -1.98
CA GLY A 71 4.57 -17.61 -0.90
C GLY A 71 3.92 -18.23 0.31
N SER A 72 3.64 -19.53 0.29
CA SER A 72 3.07 -20.19 1.45
C SER A 72 4.13 -20.39 2.54
N ASN A 73 3.67 -20.69 3.77
CA ASN A 73 4.54 -21.05 4.89
C ASN A 73 5.61 -20.00 5.24
N ALA A 74 5.24 -18.73 5.19
CA ALA A 74 6.08 -17.63 5.60
C ALA A 74 6.47 -17.73 7.08
N LYS A 75 7.78 -17.69 7.36
CA LYS A 75 8.34 -17.69 8.70
C LYS A 75 9.28 -16.52 8.84
N ARG A 76 9.12 -15.76 9.91
CA ARG A 76 10.08 -14.73 10.31
C ARG A 76 11.36 -15.43 10.73
N VAL A 77 12.48 -15.04 10.15
CA VAL A 77 13.80 -15.61 10.48
C VAL A 77 14.70 -14.59 11.17
N SER A 78 14.46 -13.29 11.03
CA SER A 78 15.24 -12.25 11.71
C SER A 78 14.42 -11.41 12.68
N PHE A 79 15.05 -10.90 13.74
CA PHE A 79 14.40 -10.22 14.87
C PHE A 79 14.99 -8.84 15.19
N GLY A 80 15.82 -8.30 14.29
CA GLY A 80 16.47 -7.00 14.46
C GLY A 80 15.59 -5.80 14.17
N VAL A 81 16.26 -4.66 14.01
CA VAL A 81 15.66 -3.38 13.64
C VAL A 81 16.09 -3.09 12.19
N TRP A 82 15.10 -2.90 11.32
CA TRP A 82 15.30 -2.58 9.89
C TRP A 82 16.16 -3.60 9.13
N ASP A 83 15.80 -4.88 9.20
CA ASP A 83 16.47 -5.92 8.42
C ASP A 83 15.94 -5.95 6.97
N THR A 84 16.83 -5.73 6.00
CA THR A 84 16.47 -5.55 4.58
C THR A 84 17.42 -6.26 3.61
N ALA A 85 17.00 -6.38 2.35
CA ALA A 85 17.80 -6.92 1.23
C ALA A 85 18.36 -8.34 1.51
N PRO A 86 17.51 -9.37 1.56
CA PRO A 86 17.93 -10.74 1.81
C PRO A 86 18.70 -11.35 0.63
N PHE A 87 19.74 -12.11 0.96
CA PHE A 87 20.56 -12.89 0.04
C PHE A 87 20.68 -14.34 0.52
N TRP A 88 20.25 -15.31 -0.29
CA TRP A 88 20.39 -16.73 -0.08
C TRP A 88 21.82 -17.22 -0.31
N SER A 89 22.27 -18.12 0.57
CA SER A 89 23.42 -18.96 0.28
C SER A 89 23.15 -19.87 -0.91
N PRO A 90 24.19 -20.28 -1.67
CA PRO A 90 24.03 -21.14 -2.84
C PRO A 90 23.33 -22.47 -2.55
N ASP A 91 23.56 -23.03 -1.35
CA ASP A 91 22.93 -24.26 -0.87
C ASP A 91 21.54 -24.06 -0.23
N GLY A 92 21.06 -22.80 -0.18
CA GLY A 92 19.80 -22.41 0.42
C GLY A 92 19.72 -22.59 1.93
N LYS A 93 20.81 -22.85 2.67
CA LYS A 93 20.73 -23.04 4.13
C LYS A 93 20.74 -21.75 4.93
N TRP A 94 21.28 -20.67 4.39
CA TRP A 94 21.46 -19.39 5.08
C TRP A 94 20.84 -18.24 4.30
N VAL A 95 20.44 -17.20 5.04
CA VAL A 95 20.02 -15.91 4.50
C VAL A 95 20.90 -14.83 5.12
N MET A 96 21.60 -14.06 4.28
CA MET A 96 22.33 -12.85 4.62
C MET A 96 21.42 -11.63 4.43
N PHE A 97 21.56 -10.59 5.23
CA PHE A 97 20.78 -9.35 5.09
C PHE A 97 21.52 -8.16 5.70
N ASN A 98 21.07 -6.95 5.35
CA ASN A 98 21.49 -5.70 5.96
C ASN A 98 20.63 -5.40 7.19
N ARG A 99 21.23 -4.90 8.26
CA ARG A 99 20.54 -4.45 9.48
C ARG A 99 20.90 -3.00 9.78
N ASP A 100 19.93 -2.17 10.10
CA ASP A 100 20.17 -0.78 10.52
C ASP A 100 19.56 -0.52 11.92
N ALA A 101 20.44 -0.51 12.93
CA ALA A 101 20.08 -0.32 14.33
C ALA A 101 20.37 1.10 14.84
N GLY A 102 20.30 2.14 13.98
CA GLY A 102 20.43 3.54 14.42
C GLY A 102 21.43 4.38 13.61
N GLY A 103 21.54 4.13 12.31
CA GLY A 103 22.38 4.88 11.38
C GLY A 103 23.73 4.22 11.04
N GLN A 104 24.00 3.02 11.56
CA GLN A 104 25.12 2.18 11.15
C GLN A 104 24.55 0.88 10.57
N GLY A 105 24.90 0.61 9.31
CA GLY A 105 24.55 -0.64 8.63
C GLY A 105 25.45 -1.77 9.10
N ASP A 106 24.86 -2.88 9.52
CA ASP A 106 25.53 -4.14 9.82
C ASP A 106 25.12 -5.20 8.79
N VAL A 107 25.98 -6.22 8.61
CA VAL A 107 25.64 -7.41 7.83
C VAL A 107 25.47 -8.61 8.76
N VAL A 108 24.36 -9.32 8.59
CA VAL A 108 23.99 -10.44 9.46
C VAL A 108 23.61 -11.65 8.60
N ILE A 109 23.98 -12.85 9.05
CA ILE A 109 23.49 -14.12 8.48
C ILE A 109 22.62 -14.87 9.49
N VAL A 110 21.61 -15.57 8.98
CA VAL A 110 20.71 -16.40 9.79
C VAL A 110 20.41 -17.72 9.08
N PRO A 111 20.22 -18.84 9.80
CA PRO A 111 19.73 -20.07 9.19
C PRO A 111 18.35 -19.85 8.56
N SER A 112 18.13 -20.42 7.37
CA SER A 112 16.89 -20.26 6.61
C SER A 112 15.65 -20.83 7.28
N ASP A 113 15.82 -21.82 8.18
CA ASP A 113 14.76 -22.45 8.94
C ASP A 113 14.55 -21.80 10.32
N SER A 114 15.12 -20.60 10.54
CA SER A 114 15.32 -19.90 11.81
C SER A 114 16.41 -20.52 12.71
N GLY A 115 16.99 -19.70 13.58
CA GLY A 115 18.09 -20.09 14.45
C GLY A 115 18.87 -18.86 14.96
N PRO A 116 20.02 -19.05 15.62
CA PRO A 116 20.81 -17.92 16.11
C PRO A 116 21.36 -17.09 14.95
N GLU A 117 21.07 -15.80 14.98
CA GLU A 117 21.65 -14.81 14.07
C GLU A 117 23.15 -14.65 14.35
N ARG A 118 23.93 -14.41 13.29
CA ARG A 118 25.38 -14.22 13.35
C ARG A 118 25.75 -12.91 12.64
N PRO A 119 26.18 -11.88 13.38
CA PRO A 119 26.83 -10.72 12.76
C PRO A 119 28.08 -11.19 12.01
N VAL A 120 28.25 -10.76 10.75
CA VAL A 120 29.45 -11.10 9.98
C VAL A 120 30.66 -10.28 10.46
N ALA A 121 30.41 -9.21 11.20
CA ALA A 121 31.42 -8.46 11.92
C ALA A 121 30.87 -7.92 13.25
N ALA A 122 31.77 -7.73 14.22
CA ALA A 122 31.48 -7.07 15.49
C ALA A 122 32.29 -5.76 15.57
N THR A 123 32.09 -4.87 14.61
CA THR A 123 32.81 -3.59 14.53
C THR A 123 31.82 -2.42 14.48
N SER A 124 32.28 -1.21 14.80
CA SER A 124 31.48 0.01 14.68
C SER A 124 31.52 0.65 13.28
N ALA A 125 32.10 -0.05 12.30
CA ALA A 125 32.18 0.43 10.92
C ALA A 125 30.86 0.16 10.19
N ALA A 126 30.45 1.08 9.31
CA ALA A 126 29.28 0.85 8.46
C ALA A 126 29.60 -0.20 7.38
N GLU A 127 28.73 -1.20 7.29
CA GLU A 127 28.84 -2.36 6.42
C GLU A 127 27.60 -2.51 5.53
N GLY A 128 27.79 -3.17 4.38
CA GLY A 128 26.71 -3.48 3.45
C GLY A 128 26.95 -4.83 2.76
N ALA A 129 25.90 -5.65 2.69
CA ALA A 129 25.93 -6.97 2.09
C ALA A 129 26.10 -6.87 0.57
N ASN A 130 27.05 -7.63 0.00
CA ASN A 130 27.23 -7.70 -1.45
C ASN A 130 26.68 -9.04 -1.99
N ALA A 131 27.35 -10.16 -1.67
CA ALA A 131 27.02 -11.47 -2.24
C ALA A 131 27.59 -12.64 -1.44
N TRP A 132 27.00 -13.81 -1.61
CA TRP A 132 27.62 -15.07 -1.17
C TRP A 132 28.73 -15.49 -2.13
N LEU A 133 29.76 -16.15 -1.61
CA LEU A 133 30.69 -16.90 -2.45
C LEU A 133 29.95 -18.07 -3.12
N PRO A 134 30.24 -18.41 -4.39
CA PRO A 134 29.50 -19.47 -5.11
C PRO A 134 29.59 -20.86 -4.47
N ASP A 135 30.67 -21.12 -3.74
CA ASP A 135 30.88 -22.37 -3.00
C ASP A 135 30.18 -22.41 -1.62
N GLY A 136 29.55 -21.31 -1.22
CA GLY A 136 28.89 -21.17 0.09
C GLY A 136 29.84 -21.06 1.28
N SER A 137 31.16 -20.96 1.06
CA SER A 137 32.17 -20.92 2.13
C SER A 137 32.18 -19.62 2.95
N GLY A 138 31.58 -18.55 2.41
CA GLY A 138 31.66 -17.22 2.97
C GLY A 138 30.74 -16.22 2.29
N VAL A 139 30.74 -14.99 2.81
CA VAL A 139 30.04 -13.84 2.22
C VAL A 139 31.01 -12.70 1.96
N LEU A 140 30.79 -11.99 0.86
CA LEU A 140 31.42 -10.72 0.53
C LEU A 140 30.54 -9.57 0.99
N PHE A 141 31.16 -8.60 1.63
CA PHE A 141 30.51 -7.39 2.11
C PHE A 141 31.42 -6.18 1.93
N THR A 142 30.82 -5.00 1.82
CA THR A 142 31.55 -3.73 1.78
C THR A 142 31.65 -3.19 3.20
N ARG A 143 32.85 -2.77 3.62
CA ARG A 143 33.09 -2.08 4.89
C ARG A 143 33.62 -0.68 4.63
N THR A 144 33.07 0.31 5.33
CA THR A 144 33.57 1.69 5.31
C THR A 144 34.66 1.87 6.35
N THR A 145 35.88 2.17 5.92
CA THR A 145 37.03 2.43 6.79
C THR A 145 37.51 3.88 6.65
N THR A 146 38.53 4.27 7.43
CA THR A 146 39.19 5.57 7.27
C THR A 146 39.83 5.77 5.91
N LYS A 147 40.05 4.68 5.14
CA LYS A 147 40.60 4.69 3.78
C LYS A 147 39.51 4.68 2.70
N GLY A 148 38.23 4.77 3.07
CA GLY A 148 37.09 4.66 2.17
C GLY A 148 36.42 3.29 2.23
N GLN A 149 35.60 2.98 1.23
CA GLN A 149 34.92 1.69 1.13
C GLN A 149 35.87 0.59 0.64
N GLU A 150 35.81 -0.58 1.26
CA GLU A 150 36.67 -1.73 0.97
C GLU A 150 35.85 -3.02 0.91
N THR A 151 36.31 -3.99 0.12
CA THR A 151 35.65 -5.30 -0.03
C THR A 151 36.28 -6.31 0.93
N TRP A 152 35.44 -6.85 1.82
CA TRP A 152 35.78 -7.80 2.85
C TRP A 152 35.08 -9.13 2.63
N VAL A 153 35.64 -10.18 3.22
CA VAL A 153 35.06 -11.53 3.25
C VAL A 153 34.86 -11.97 4.69
N TYR A 154 33.71 -12.58 4.98
CA TYR A 154 33.46 -13.35 6.18
C TYR A 154 33.46 -14.84 5.84
N ARG A 155 34.22 -15.64 6.59
CA ARG A 155 34.32 -17.09 6.39
C ARG A 155 33.41 -17.82 7.38
N LEU A 156 32.55 -18.71 6.88
CA LEU A 156 31.64 -19.47 7.73
C LEU A 156 32.36 -20.53 8.58
N ALA A 157 33.50 -21.04 8.11
CA ALA A 157 34.22 -22.15 8.75
C ALA A 157 34.78 -21.77 10.13
N ASP A 158 35.29 -20.55 10.27
CA ASP A 158 35.93 -20.05 11.49
C ASP A 158 35.25 -18.81 12.08
N GLY A 159 34.25 -18.25 11.38
CA GLY A 159 33.53 -17.07 11.82
C GLY A 159 34.36 -15.78 11.77
N THR A 160 35.42 -15.74 10.96
CA THR A 160 36.33 -14.59 10.88
C THR A 160 36.05 -13.71 9.67
N SER A 161 36.33 -12.41 9.83
CA SER A 161 36.25 -11.40 8.76
C SER A 161 37.64 -10.85 8.42
N SER A 162 37.96 -10.78 7.13
CA SER A 162 39.24 -10.25 6.62
C SER A 162 39.06 -9.50 5.31
N LYS A 163 39.96 -8.55 4.99
CA LYS A 163 39.94 -7.84 3.70
C LYS A 163 40.15 -8.84 2.55
N GLU A 164 39.24 -8.88 1.58
CA GLU A 164 39.30 -9.82 0.45
C GLU A 164 40.16 -9.27 -0.67
N VAL A 165 39.92 -8.00 -1.03
CA VAL A 165 40.64 -7.30 -2.09
C VAL A 165 41.67 -6.39 -1.43
N ASN A 166 42.95 -6.70 -1.59
CA ASN A 166 44.05 -5.93 -0.99
C ASN A 166 44.37 -4.66 -1.80
N VAL A 167 43.35 -3.85 -2.08
CA VAL A 167 43.44 -2.57 -2.77
C VAL A 167 42.57 -1.58 -1.99
N ASP A 168 43.15 -0.46 -1.56
CA ASP A 168 42.41 0.59 -0.84
C ASP A 168 41.37 1.22 -1.77
N GLY A 169 40.15 1.46 -1.26
CA GLY A 169 39.04 1.97 -2.07
C GLY A 169 38.33 0.94 -2.96
N SER A 170 38.58 -0.36 -2.76
CA SER A 170 37.92 -1.44 -3.50
C SER A 170 36.48 -1.68 -3.03
N ALA A 171 35.52 -0.95 -3.55
CA ALA A 171 34.13 -1.02 -3.09
C ALA A 171 33.27 -2.04 -3.88
N ASN A 172 32.20 -2.54 -3.25
CA ASN A 172 31.11 -3.31 -3.89
C ASN A 172 31.57 -4.58 -4.63
N GLY A 173 32.51 -5.35 -4.07
CA GLY A 173 32.99 -6.57 -4.71
C GLY A 173 31.94 -7.67 -4.86
N TYR A 174 31.83 -8.22 -6.08
CA TYR A 174 31.01 -9.38 -6.44
C TYR A 174 31.86 -10.52 -7.01
N PRO A 175 31.62 -11.79 -6.62
CA PRO A 175 32.43 -12.91 -7.08
C PRO A 175 32.07 -13.33 -8.51
N SER A 176 33.04 -13.85 -9.26
CA SER A 176 32.77 -14.59 -10.49
C SER A 176 31.97 -15.87 -10.20
N PRO A 177 31.21 -16.43 -11.16
CA PRO A 177 30.43 -17.65 -10.94
C PRO A 177 31.25 -18.86 -10.47
N ASP A 178 32.50 -18.97 -10.92
CA ASP A 178 33.45 -20.00 -10.48
C ASP A 178 34.16 -19.67 -9.15
N GLY A 179 33.89 -18.49 -8.59
CA GLY A 179 34.44 -17.98 -7.35
C GLY A 179 35.94 -17.67 -7.41
N LYS A 180 36.60 -17.70 -8.58
CA LYS A 180 38.06 -17.46 -8.68
C LYS A 180 38.44 -15.99 -8.71
N SER A 181 37.51 -15.12 -9.05
CA SER A 181 37.72 -13.68 -9.18
C SER A 181 36.67 -12.87 -8.44
N VAL A 182 36.96 -11.61 -8.16
CA VAL A 182 36.01 -10.63 -7.60
C VAL A 182 36.05 -9.37 -8.46
N ALA A 183 34.95 -9.01 -9.12
CA ALA A 183 34.81 -7.71 -9.76
C ALA A 183 34.47 -6.67 -8.70
N TYR A 184 35.10 -5.50 -8.75
CA TYR A 184 34.91 -4.43 -7.78
C TYR A 184 35.01 -3.05 -8.44
N THR A 185 34.54 -2.00 -7.77
CA THR A 185 34.60 -0.61 -8.25
C THR A 185 35.67 0.17 -7.50
N MET A 186 36.36 1.07 -8.21
CA MET A 186 37.24 2.07 -7.59
C MET A 186 36.79 3.48 -7.94
N ALA A 187 36.83 4.37 -6.95
CA ALA A 187 36.57 5.79 -7.08
C ALA A 187 37.88 6.58 -7.07
N ASN A 188 38.24 7.20 -8.19
CA ASN A 188 39.45 8.01 -8.32
C ASN A 188 39.09 9.41 -8.83
N GLY A 189 39.19 10.43 -7.97
CA GLY A 189 38.96 11.82 -8.35
C GLY A 189 37.55 12.10 -8.90
N GLY A 190 36.53 11.46 -8.31
CA GLY A 190 35.12 11.58 -8.75
C GLY A 190 34.74 10.69 -9.94
N LYS A 191 35.68 9.91 -10.49
CA LYS A 191 35.44 8.92 -11.55
C LYS A 191 35.34 7.53 -10.96
N PHE A 192 34.40 6.72 -11.46
CA PHE A 192 34.28 5.32 -11.07
C PHE A 192 34.73 4.42 -12.21
N THR A 193 35.50 3.39 -11.87
CA THR A 193 35.99 2.38 -12.83
C THR A 193 35.82 0.98 -12.25
N ILE A 194 35.70 -0.02 -13.12
CA ILE A 194 35.52 -1.42 -12.74
C ILE A 194 36.85 -2.16 -12.89
N TRP A 195 37.15 -2.99 -11.90
CA TRP A 195 38.37 -3.78 -11.78
C TRP A 195 38.01 -5.23 -11.46
N VAL A 196 38.96 -6.14 -11.69
CA VAL A 196 38.84 -7.54 -11.31
C VAL A 196 40.05 -7.96 -10.49
N TRP A 197 39.77 -8.57 -9.34
CA TRP A 197 40.72 -9.18 -8.44
C TRP A 197 40.78 -10.69 -8.67
N ASP A 198 41.96 -11.22 -8.98
CA ASP A 198 42.23 -12.66 -9.03
C ASP A 198 42.52 -13.15 -7.60
N ARG A 199 41.67 -14.04 -7.08
CA ARG A 199 41.75 -14.47 -5.68
C ARG A 199 42.91 -15.42 -5.42
N GLU A 200 43.38 -16.15 -6.43
CA GLU A 200 44.49 -17.09 -6.33
C GLU A 200 45.82 -16.34 -6.49
N LYS A 201 45.94 -15.55 -7.56
CA LYS A 201 47.16 -14.79 -7.85
C LYS A 201 47.33 -13.56 -6.97
N LYS A 202 46.27 -13.12 -6.30
CA LYS A 202 46.24 -11.89 -5.47
C LYS A 202 46.66 -10.65 -6.28
N THR A 203 46.21 -10.58 -7.52
CA THR A 203 46.48 -9.46 -8.43
C THR A 203 45.19 -8.79 -8.86
N THR A 204 45.28 -7.51 -9.22
CA THR A 204 44.15 -6.77 -9.78
C THR A 204 44.42 -6.36 -11.21
N ARG A 205 43.36 -6.25 -12.02
CA ARG A 205 43.39 -5.70 -13.37
C ARG A 205 42.21 -4.76 -13.58
N GLN A 206 42.49 -3.59 -14.12
CA GLN A 206 41.47 -2.62 -14.52
C GLN A 206 40.71 -3.12 -15.76
N LEU A 207 39.39 -3.05 -15.74
CA LEU A 207 38.53 -3.43 -16.86
C LEU A 207 38.02 -2.18 -17.62
N THR A 208 37.67 -1.11 -16.90
CA THR A 208 37.21 0.15 -17.52
C THR A 208 38.13 1.30 -17.15
N THR A 209 38.30 2.24 -18.08
CA THR A 209 39.21 3.40 -17.96
C THR A 209 38.50 4.72 -18.20
N GLU A 210 37.25 4.67 -18.65
CA GLU A 210 36.48 5.81 -19.12
C GLU A 210 36.04 6.70 -17.95
N GLY A 211 35.71 6.10 -16.80
CA GLY A 211 35.45 6.83 -15.56
C GLY A 211 34.00 7.31 -15.41
N PHE A 212 33.09 6.81 -16.26
CA PHE A 212 31.67 7.13 -16.28
C PHE A 212 30.81 5.94 -15.83
N GLU A 213 31.42 4.94 -15.19
CA GLU A 213 30.72 3.76 -14.69
C GLU A 213 29.91 4.10 -13.44
N PHE A 214 28.82 3.38 -13.18
CA PHE A 214 28.06 3.54 -11.93
C PHE A 214 28.45 2.47 -10.92
N ILE A 215 28.55 2.86 -9.65
CA ILE A 215 28.86 1.94 -8.54
C ILE A 215 27.74 0.90 -8.40
N GLY A 216 28.11 -0.38 -8.33
CA GLY A 216 27.17 -1.47 -7.97
C GLY A 216 26.20 -1.91 -9.06
N TYR A 217 26.28 -1.38 -10.28
CA TYR A 217 25.42 -1.75 -11.41
C TYR A 217 26.19 -2.59 -12.43
N TYR A 218 26.77 -3.71 -11.99
CA TYR A 218 27.44 -4.66 -12.87
C TYR A 218 27.25 -6.12 -12.43
N ALA A 219 27.32 -7.04 -13.39
CA ALA A 219 27.15 -8.47 -13.16
C ALA A 219 28.01 -9.30 -14.11
N PHE A 220 28.67 -10.33 -13.59
CA PHE A 220 29.27 -11.37 -14.42
C PHE A 220 28.17 -12.10 -15.20
N SER A 221 28.48 -12.42 -16.45
CA SER A 221 27.75 -13.43 -17.22
C SER A 221 27.79 -14.79 -16.49
N PRO A 222 26.78 -15.66 -16.68
CA PRO A 222 26.73 -16.96 -16.00
C PRO A 222 27.96 -17.86 -16.27
N ASP A 223 28.61 -17.72 -17.42
CA ASP A 223 29.84 -18.44 -17.77
C ASP A 223 31.12 -17.75 -17.29
N GLY A 224 31.00 -16.56 -16.69
CA GLY A 224 32.09 -15.77 -16.11
C GLY A 224 33.00 -15.08 -17.13
N LYS A 225 32.70 -15.11 -18.43
CA LYS A 225 33.61 -14.56 -19.47
C LYS A 225 33.39 -13.09 -19.76
N SER A 226 32.17 -12.60 -19.53
CA SER A 226 31.78 -11.21 -19.79
C SER A 226 31.21 -10.54 -18.54
N LEU A 227 31.23 -9.21 -18.52
CA LEU A 227 30.61 -8.36 -17.50
C LEU A 227 29.57 -7.45 -18.16
N LEU A 228 28.38 -7.37 -17.60
CA LEU A 228 27.36 -6.38 -17.95
C LEU A 228 27.47 -5.22 -16.97
N TYR A 229 27.40 -3.97 -17.44
CA TYR A 229 27.54 -2.79 -16.58
C TYR A 229 26.84 -1.55 -17.15
N ARG A 230 26.53 -0.57 -16.30
CA ARG A 230 25.99 0.74 -16.70
C ARG A 230 27.10 1.79 -16.84
N SER A 231 27.06 2.60 -17.90
CA SER A 231 28.02 3.69 -18.12
C SER A 231 27.37 4.92 -18.76
N ALA A 232 27.64 6.11 -18.23
CA ALA A 232 27.19 7.40 -18.79
C ALA A 232 28.16 8.00 -19.83
N ARG A 233 29.09 7.19 -20.37
CA ARG A 233 30.17 7.67 -21.26
C ARG A 233 29.69 8.29 -22.56
N THR A 234 28.43 8.06 -22.92
CA THR A 234 27.75 8.51 -24.15
C THR A 234 26.74 9.65 -23.90
N GLY A 235 26.67 10.17 -22.67
CA GLY A 235 25.82 11.30 -22.28
C GLY A 235 24.59 10.91 -21.48
N THR A 236 24.08 9.68 -21.66
CA THR A 236 23.00 9.05 -20.90
C THR A 236 23.50 7.74 -20.30
N GLY A 237 22.86 7.25 -19.23
CA GLY A 237 23.22 5.95 -18.65
C GLY A 237 22.81 4.80 -19.57
N ASP A 238 23.79 4.19 -20.25
CA ASP A 238 23.56 3.06 -21.16
C ASP A 238 24.06 1.74 -20.57
N ILE A 239 23.56 0.62 -21.10
CA ILE A 239 24.00 -0.74 -20.76
C ILE A 239 25.12 -1.18 -21.71
N TRP A 240 26.22 -1.65 -21.12
CA TRP A 240 27.42 -2.10 -21.83
C TRP A 240 27.80 -3.52 -21.42
N ARG A 241 28.36 -4.26 -22.38
CA ARG A 241 29.02 -5.55 -22.14
C ARG A 241 30.53 -5.37 -22.28
N LEU A 242 31.30 -6.03 -21.42
CA LEU A 242 32.75 -6.12 -21.50
C LEU A 242 33.16 -7.59 -21.52
N GLU A 243 33.97 -7.98 -22.50
CA GLU A 243 34.64 -9.28 -22.50
C GLU A 243 35.86 -9.23 -21.59
N ILE A 244 35.92 -10.09 -20.58
CA ILE A 244 36.92 -9.98 -19.51
C ILE A 244 38.30 -10.30 -20.06
N ALA A 245 38.44 -11.35 -20.88
CA ALA A 245 39.73 -11.79 -21.39
C ALA A 245 40.40 -10.74 -22.30
N THR A 246 39.62 -10.11 -23.19
CA THR A 246 40.14 -9.17 -24.20
C THR A 246 40.05 -7.71 -23.77
N GLY A 247 39.13 -7.39 -22.84
CA GLY A 247 38.77 -6.01 -22.49
C GLY A 247 37.91 -5.32 -23.55
N GLU A 248 37.42 -6.06 -24.55
CA GLU A 248 36.53 -5.53 -25.59
C GLU A 248 35.21 -5.06 -24.96
N LYS A 249 34.75 -3.87 -25.34
CA LYS A 249 33.54 -3.24 -24.81
C LYS A 249 32.53 -3.05 -25.93
N ARG A 250 31.29 -3.43 -25.69
CA ARG A 250 30.18 -3.30 -26.62
C ARG A 250 29.01 -2.60 -25.93
N GLN A 251 28.54 -1.52 -26.53
CA GLN A 251 27.35 -0.80 -26.08
C GLN A 251 26.10 -1.55 -26.54
N LEU A 252 25.23 -1.93 -25.62
CA LEU A 252 24.00 -2.68 -25.93
C LEU A 252 22.79 -1.76 -26.13
N THR A 253 22.71 -0.65 -25.38
CA THR A 253 21.65 0.37 -25.55
C THR A 253 22.27 1.70 -25.99
N LYS A 254 21.63 2.39 -26.96
CA LYS A 254 22.26 3.46 -27.77
C LYS A 254 21.38 4.69 -27.95
N ASP A 255 20.28 4.77 -27.23
CA ASP A 255 19.30 5.84 -27.40
C ASP A 255 19.44 6.89 -26.28
N ILE A 256 18.61 7.93 -26.35
CA ILE A 256 18.68 9.08 -25.43
C ILE A 256 17.97 8.82 -24.10
N ALA A 257 17.47 7.61 -23.85
CA ALA A 257 16.83 7.25 -22.59
C ALA A 257 17.87 6.86 -21.52
N GLU A 258 17.41 6.78 -20.28
CA GLU A 258 18.19 6.30 -19.16
C GLU A 258 17.91 4.82 -18.94
N ASP A 259 18.95 3.99 -19.10
CA ASP A 259 18.92 2.56 -18.88
C ASP A 259 19.64 2.15 -17.60
N ASN A 260 18.99 1.31 -16.79
CA ASN A 260 19.42 1.03 -15.42
C ASN A 260 19.31 -0.46 -15.07
N SER A 261 19.96 -0.84 -13.95
CA SER A 261 19.76 -2.14 -13.28
C SER A 261 19.89 -3.40 -14.17
N PRO A 262 20.91 -3.52 -15.04
CA PRO A 262 20.95 -4.60 -16.02
C PRO A 262 21.22 -5.98 -15.37
N ARG A 263 20.54 -7.03 -15.82
CA ARG A 263 20.64 -8.41 -15.29
C ARG A 263 20.64 -9.46 -16.40
N TRP A 264 21.60 -10.38 -16.34
CA TRP A 264 21.66 -11.58 -17.19
C TRP A 264 20.53 -12.56 -16.89
N SER A 265 19.96 -13.18 -17.92
CA SER A 265 19.19 -14.41 -17.75
C SER A 265 20.09 -15.55 -17.24
N PRO A 266 19.53 -16.58 -16.57
CA PRO A 266 20.34 -17.66 -15.98
C PRO A 266 21.22 -18.42 -16.98
N ASP A 267 20.79 -18.48 -18.25
CA ASP A 267 21.51 -19.10 -19.36
C ASP A 267 22.43 -18.13 -20.13
N GLY A 268 22.41 -16.83 -19.79
CA GLY A 268 23.21 -15.78 -20.43
C GLY A 268 22.73 -15.39 -21.84
N SER A 269 21.58 -15.90 -22.30
CA SER A 269 21.07 -15.62 -23.65
C SER A 269 20.36 -14.27 -23.76
N ARG A 270 19.86 -13.72 -22.65
CA ARG A 270 19.10 -12.46 -22.58
C ARG A 270 19.60 -11.52 -21.50
N VAL A 271 19.24 -10.25 -21.67
CA VAL A 271 19.49 -9.17 -20.72
C VAL A 271 18.17 -8.48 -20.41
N ALA A 272 17.85 -8.33 -19.12
CA ALA A 272 16.74 -7.53 -18.63
C ALA A 272 17.27 -6.24 -17.98
N PHE A 273 16.61 -5.11 -18.20
CA PHE A 273 17.04 -3.78 -17.73
C PHE A 273 15.84 -2.85 -17.57
N LEU A 274 16.01 -1.77 -16.80
CA LEU A 274 15.04 -0.67 -16.76
C LEU A 274 15.37 0.33 -17.86
N SER A 275 14.37 0.92 -18.52
CA SER A 275 14.59 1.94 -19.56
C SER A 275 13.50 3.00 -19.56
N THR A 276 13.87 4.28 -19.71
CA THR A 276 12.90 5.39 -19.82
C THR A 276 12.36 5.63 -21.23
N ARG A 277 12.69 4.77 -22.21
CA ARG A 277 12.25 4.90 -23.62
C ARG A 277 10.73 4.96 -23.79
N GLY A 278 9.97 4.43 -22.82
CA GLY A 278 8.52 4.43 -22.78
C GLY A 278 7.89 5.74 -22.30
N GLY A 279 8.68 6.72 -21.83
CA GLY A 279 8.22 7.94 -21.15
C GLY A 279 8.41 7.91 -19.63
N GLN A 280 8.61 6.72 -19.07
CA GLN A 280 8.85 6.40 -17.68
C GLN A 280 9.80 5.19 -17.61
N PRO A 281 10.50 4.93 -16.49
CA PRO A 281 11.26 3.69 -16.35
C PRO A 281 10.30 2.51 -16.43
N ASP A 282 10.54 1.60 -17.39
CA ASP A 282 9.84 0.32 -17.56
C ASP A 282 10.84 -0.84 -17.57
N ILE A 283 10.38 -2.09 -17.45
CA ILE A 283 11.22 -3.28 -17.60
C ILE A 283 11.29 -3.69 -19.07
N TRP A 284 12.50 -3.80 -19.60
CA TRP A 284 12.80 -4.21 -20.96
C TRP A 284 13.66 -5.47 -20.97
N VAL A 285 13.50 -6.28 -22.00
CA VAL A 285 14.31 -7.48 -22.25
C VAL A 285 14.81 -7.46 -23.68
N MET A 286 16.07 -7.86 -23.86
CA MET A 286 16.67 -8.07 -25.18
C MET A 286 17.48 -9.36 -25.18
N THR A 287 17.81 -9.87 -26.36
CA THR A 287 18.84 -10.91 -26.47
C THR A 287 20.23 -10.30 -26.26
N ASN A 288 21.19 -11.12 -25.86
CA ASN A 288 22.57 -10.69 -25.60
C ASN A 288 23.28 -10.09 -26.84
N ASP A 289 22.78 -10.37 -28.05
CA ASP A 289 23.31 -9.79 -29.28
C ASP A 289 22.64 -8.46 -29.70
N GLU A 290 21.79 -7.89 -28.83
CA GLU A 290 20.98 -6.68 -29.02
C GLU A 290 19.76 -6.86 -29.93
N SER A 291 19.49 -8.07 -30.40
CA SER A 291 18.27 -8.35 -31.15
C SER A 291 17.04 -8.50 -30.22
N ASP A 292 15.85 -8.51 -30.80
CA ASP A 292 14.59 -8.78 -30.10
C ASP A 292 14.37 -7.98 -28.80
N VAL A 293 14.47 -6.65 -28.91
CA VAL A 293 14.22 -5.73 -27.79
C VAL A 293 12.71 -5.60 -27.55
N GLN A 294 12.25 -5.98 -26.37
CA GLN A 294 10.85 -6.01 -25.98
C GLN A 294 10.62 -5.25 -24.67
N ARG A 295 9.56 -4.43 -24.63
CA ARG A 295 9.04 -3.81 -23.41
C ARG A 295 8.11 -4.80 -22.71
N LEU A 296 8.37 -5.11 -21.45
CA LEU A 296 7.58 -6.07 -20.67
C LEU A 296 6.56 -5.42 -19.74
N THR A 297 6.76 -4.16 -19.36
CA THR A 297 5.80 -3.37 -18.59
C THR A 297 5.57 -2.03 -19.29
N ASP A 298 4.32 -1.56 -19.27
CA ASP A 298 3.94 -0.32 -19.95
C ASP A 298 2.97 0.57 -19.16
N ASP A 299 2.85 0.31 -17.86
CA ASP A 299 1.94 1.04 -17.00
C ASP A 299 2.49 2.40 -16.56
N VAL A 300 1.61 3.23 -15.97
CA VAL A 300 1.91 4.63 -15.66
C VAL A 300 2.87 4.83 -14.48
N VAL A 301 3.46 3.75 -13.93
CA VAL A 301 4.32 3.85 -12.76
C VAL A 301 5.69 3.20 -12.94
N SER A 302 6.69 3.88 -12.41
CA SER A 302 8.09 3.43 -12.42
C SER A 302 8.30 2.13 -11.65
N GLU A 303 9.01 1.18 -12.26
CA GLU A 303 9.52 -0.03 -11.62
C GLU A 303 10.93 0.18 -11.05
N GLY A 304 11.24 -0.59 -9.98
CA GLY A 304 12.49 -0.42 -9.22
C GLY A 304 13.33 -1.69 -9.05
N ASP A 305 12.74 -2.86 -8.79
CA ASP A 305 13.48 -4.12 -8.58
C ASP A 305 12.81 -5.29 -9.30
N PHE A 306 13.60 -6.03 -10.09
CA PHE A 306 13.13 -7.19 -10.87
C PHE A 306 14.20 -8.27 -10.97
N LYS A 307 13.86 -9.56 -10.84
CA LYS A 307 14.80 -10.70 -10.89
C LYS A 307 14.37 -11.68 -11.96
N TRP A 308 15.32 -12.36 -12.60
CA TRP A 308 14.99 -13.49 -13.46
C TRP A 308 14.40 -14.65 -12.67
N SER A 309 13.41 -15.32 -13.25
CA SER A 309 13.01 -16.66 -12.82
C SER A 309 14.17 -17.65 -13.02
N ALA A 310 14.29 -18.64 -12.14
CA ALA A 310 15.38 -19.61 -12.18
C ALA A 310 15.40 -20.44 -13.48
N ASP A 311 14.24 -20.61 -14.13
CA ASP A 311 14.12 -21.30 -15.43
C ASP A 311 14.26 -20.37 -16.64
N GLY A 312 14.47 -19.07 -16.42
CA GLY A 312 14.68 -18.06 -17.47
C GLY A 312 13.45 -17.73 -18.31
N LYS A 313 12.25 -18.23 -17.96
CA LYS A 313 11.03 -18.04 -18.77
C LYS A 313 10.29 -16.72 -18.53
N GLY A 314 10.69 -15.98 -17.51
CA GLY A 314 10.04 -14.76 -17.06
C GLY A 314 10.88 -13.98 -16.05
N LEU A 315 10.36 -12.83 -15.65
CA LEU A 315 10.89 -12.01 -14.57
C LEU A 315 9.93 -12.00 -13.38
N TYR A 316 10.45 -11.75 -12.19
CA TYR A 316 9.70 -11.39 -11.01
C TYR A 316 9.98 -9.92 -10.71
N ALA A 317 8.96 -9.07 -10.61
CA ALA A 317 9.15 -7.63 -10.45
C ALA A 317 8.25 -7.04 -9.37
N THR A 318 8.75 -6.02 -8.68
CA THR A 318 7.91 -5.12 -7.88
C THR A 318 7.52 -3.92 -8.72
N VAL A 319 6.23 -3.80 -9.04
CA VAL A 319 5.65 -2.71 -9.85
C VAL A 319 4.89 -1.78 -8.92
N GLY A 320 5.10 -0.47 -9.03
CA GLY A 320 4.65 0.51 -8.05
C GLY A 320 3.22 0.96 -8.31
N LEU A 321 2.26 0.70 -7.43
CA LEU A 321 1.04 1.52 -7.33
C LEU A 321 0.63 1.55 -5.85
N GLY A 322 1.41 2.30 -5.06
CA GLY A 322 1.08 2.56 -3.65
C GLY A 322 1.27 1.39 -2.68
N LEU A 323 1.47 0.16 -3.15
CA LEU A 323 1.88 -0.99 -2.34
C LEU A 323 2.79 -1.89 -3.19
N ASN A 324 4.06 -2.02 -2.79
CA ASN A 324 5.08 -2.90 -3.41
C ASN A 324 4.56 -4.34 -3.59
N GLN A 325 3.96 -4.65 -4.73
CA GLN A 325 3.40 -5.96 -5.06
C GLN A 325 4.34 -6.72 -5.98
N LEU A 326 4.48 -8.03 -5.76
CA LEU A 326 5.29 -8.89 -6.60
C LEU A 326 4.44 -9.43 -7.76
N TYR A 327 4.98 -9.30 -8.97
CA TYR A 327 4.43 -9.86 -10.19
C TYR A 327 5.40 -10.87 -10.80
N ALA A 328 4.87 -11.91 -11.42
CA ALA A 328 5.58 -12.70 -12.41
C ALA A 328 5.23 -12.14 -13.79
N LEU A 329 6.24 -11.78 -14.55
CA LEU A 329 6.17 -11.23 -15.89
C LEU A 329 6.61 -12.34 -16.87
N PRO A 330 5.68 -13.03 -17.54
CA PRO A 330 6.01 -14.01 -18.57
C PRO A 330 6.69 -13.33 -19.77
N LEU A 331 7.71 -13.97 -20.35
CA LEU A 331 8.34 -13.47 -21.59
C LEU A 331 7.54 -13.76 -22.86
N ASP A 332 6.51 -14.61 -22.80
CA ASP A 332 5.72 -15.04 -23.96
C ASP A 332 4.55 -14.11 -24.31
N GLY A 333 4.53 -12.90 -23.74
CA GLY A 333 3.45 -11.92 -23.92
C GLY A 333 2.17 -12.28 -23.14
N GLY A 334 2.23 -13.26 -22.25
CA GLY A 334 1.17 -13.53 -21.27
C GLY A 334 0.95 -12.34 -20.34
N ARG A 335 -0.27 -12.19 -19.83
CA ARG A 335 -0.60 -11.14 -18.84
C ARG A 335 0.31 -11.30 -17.59
N PRO A 336 0.86 -10.20 -17.04
CA PRO A 336 1.51 -10.19 -15.74
C PRO A 336 0.66 -10.90 -14.69
N ILE A 337 1.25 -11.86 -13.99
CA ILE A 337 0.58 -12.65 -12.96
C ILE A 337 0.91 -12.00 -11.63
N ALA A 338 -0.08 -11.37 -10.99
CA ALA A 338 0.07 -10.90 -9.62
C ALA A 338 0.39 -12.10 -8.73
N LEU A 339 1.58 -12.06 -8.13
CA LEU A 339 2.01 -13.11 -7.23
C LEU A 339 1.46 -12.80 -5.85
N THR A 340 1.74 -11.62 -5.31
CA THR A 340 1.09 -11.16 -4.09
C THR A 340 -0.39 -10.88 -4.31
N SER A 341 -1.26 -11.56 -3.54
CA SER A 341 -2.67 -11.17 -3.40
C SER A 341 -2.96 -10.63 -2.00
N GLY A 342 -3.65 -9.50 -1.94
CA GLY A 342 -4.26 -8.96 -0.71
C GLY A 342 -3.72 -7.59 -0.32
N ASN A 343 -4.41 -6.54 -0.78
CA ASN A 343 -4.27 -5.18 -0.29
C ASN A 343 -5.64 -4.52 -0.34
N TRP A 344 -6.24 -4.35 0.83
CA TRP A 344 -7.46 -3.58 1.00
C TRP A 344 -7.07 -2.12 1.24
N SER A 345 -7.43 -1.21 0.35
CA SER A 345 -7.56 0.20 0.75
C SER A 345 -8.93 0.36 1.40
N VAL A 346 -8.97 0.60 2.71
CA VAL A 346 -10.22 0.91 3.43
C VAL A 346 -10.37 2.42 3.48
N GLN A 347 -11.16 2.98 2.57
CA GLN A 347 -11.31 4.44 2.43
C GLN A 347 -12.39 5.00 3.37
N SER A 348 -13.39 4.18 3.72
CA SER A 348 -14.51 4.57 4.59
C SER A 348 -15.10 3.36 5.31
N GLY A 349 -15.60 3.53 6.55
CA GLY A 349 -16.23 2.44 7.29
C GLY A 349 -17.23 2.89 8.35
N GLU A 350 -18.34 2.17 8.47
CA GLU A 350 -19.44 2.44 9.39
C GLU A 350 -19.88 1.16 10.13
N VAL A 351 -20.08 1.29 11.43
CA VAL A 351 -20.59 0.21 12.29
C VAL A 351 -22.11 0.10 12.12
N SER A 352 -22.64 -1.11 12.00
CA SER A 352 -24.08 -1.35 11.90
C SER A 352 -24.85 -0.84 13.13
N PRO A 353 -26.16 -0.55 13.00
CA PRO A 353 -26.96 -0.03 14.12
C PRO A 353 -26.96 -0.93 15.37
N ASP A 354 -26.95 -2.25 15.16
CA ASP A 354 -26.87 -3.27 16.21
C ASP A 354 -25.43 -3.55 16.68
N ARG A 355 -24.44 -2.95 16.01
CA ARG A 355 -23.00 -3.02 16.30
C ARG A 355 -22.41 -4.42 16.17
N SER A 356 -23.06 -5.29 15.41
CA SER A 356 -22.56 -6.63 15.12
C SER A 356 -21.69 -6.67 13.87
N LEU A 357 -21.79 -5.68 12.99
CA LEU A 357 -21.12 -5.62 11.70
C LEU A 357 -20.43 -4.26 11.47
N VAL A 358 -19.46 -4.25 10.55
CA VAL A 358 -18.82 -3.06 9.99
C VAL A 358 -18.92 -3.17 8.48
N ALA A 359 -19.53 -2.18 7.85
CA ALA A 359 -19.46 -1.99 6.41
C ALA A 359 -18.28 -1.08 6.11
N TYR A 360 -17.54 -1.38 5.05
CA TYR A 360 -16.42 -0.56 4.63
C TYR A 360 -16.24 -0.63 3.11
N SER A 361 -15.77 0.47 2.52
CA SER A 361 -15.33 0.46 1.12
C SER A 361 -13.89 -0.06 1.06
N GLY A 362 -13.65 -1.00 0.15
CA GLY A 362 -12.44 -1.80 0.07
C GLY A 362 -11.97 -1.90 -1.37
N THR A 363 -10.81 -1.32 -1.69
CA THR A 363 -10.26 -1.46 -3.04
C THR A 363 -9.56 -2.80 -3.23
N LYS A 364 -9.95 -3.56 -4.25
CA LYS A 364 -9.28 -4.77 -4.72
C LYS A 364 -9.06 -4.66 -6.23
N ASN A 365 -7.80 -4.69 -6.68
CA ASN A 365 -7.44 -4.62 -8.11
C ASN A 365 -7.88 -3.34 -8.85
N GLY A 366 -7.96 -2.19 -8.16
CA GLY A 366 -8.39 -0.91 -8.74
C GLY A 366 -9.91 -0.72 -8.77
N ASP A 367 -10.67 -1.73 -8.36
CA ASP A 367 -12.12 -1.69 -8.15
C ASP A 367 -12.39 -1.42 -6.66
N GLU A 368 -13.10 -0.34 -6.34
CA GLU A 368 -13.53 -0.06 -4.96
C GLU A 368 -14.90 -0.67 -4.74
N ASP A 369 -14.99 -1.65 -3.85
CA ASP A 369 -16.20 -2.42 -3.58
C ASP A 369 -16.65 -2.22 -2.13
N ILE A 370 -17.91 -2.53 -1.83
CA ILE A 370 -18.44 -2.54 -0.46
C ILE A 370 -18.34 -3.93 0.15
N TRP A 371 -17.80 -3.96 1.35
CA TRP A 371 -17.59 -5.19 2.11
C TRP A 371 -18.13 -5.05 3.51
N VAL A 372 -18.52 -6.20 4.08
CA VAL A 372 -19.00 -6.28 5.45
C VAL A 372 -18.18 -7.30 6.22
N VAL A 373 -17.90 -7.01 7.49
CA VAL A 373 -17.23 -7.92 8.42
C VAL A 373 -17.90 -7.82 9.79
N LYS A 374 -17.85 -8.89 10.58
CA LYS A 374 -18.32 -8.84 11.97
C LYS A 374 -17.46 -7.88 12.78
N THR A 375 -18.08 -7.12 13.69
CA THR A 375 -17.34 -6.28 14.64
C THR A 375 -16.40 -7.11 15.50
N SER A 376 -16.76 -8.37 15.81
CA SER A 376 -15.93 -9.38 16.48
C SER A 376 -14.74 -9.88 15.65
N GLY A 377 -14.61 -9.43 14.40
CA GLY A 377 -13.64 -9.93 13.44
C GLY A 377 -14.12 -11.21 12.75
N GLY A 378 -13.34 -11.66 11.78
CA GLY A 378 -13.66 -12.81 10.94
C GLY A 378 -13.50 -12.50 9.45
N ALA A 379 -13.98 -13.41 8.61
CA ALA A 379 -13.94 -13.22 7.16
C ALA A 379 -14.92 -12.13 6.74
N SER A 380 -14.46 -11.17 5.93
CA SER A 380 -15.32 -10.24 5.24
C SER A 380 -16.04 -10.92 4.07
N HIS A 381 -17.24 -10.45 3.76
CA HIS A 381 -17.98 -10.85 2.56
C HIS A 381 -18.36 -9.63 1.72
N LEU A 382 -18.42 -9.86 0.41
CA LEU A 382 -18.64 -8.83 -0.60
C LEU A 382 -20.14 -8.48 -0.67
N VAL A 383 -20.46 -7.19 -0.63
CA VAL A 383 -21.83 -6.66 -0.78
C VAL A 383 -22.04 -6.07 -2.17
N SER A 384 -21.02 -5.43 -2.74
CA SER A 384 -21.03 -4.93 -4.11
C SER A 384 -19.78 -5.41 -4.83
N GLY A 385 -19.91 -5.84 -6.09
CA GLY A 385 -18.81 -6.46 -6.85
C GLY A 385 -18.92 -6.18 -8.35
N ALA A 386 -19.56 -5.07 -8.70
CA ALA A 386 -19.74 -4.68 -10.08
C ALA A 386 -18.62 -3.70 -10.47
N PRO A 387 -18.05 -3.79 -11.68
CA PRO A 387 -16.95 -2.92 -12.08
C PRO A 387 -17.29 -1.42 -11.94
N GLY A 388 -16.38 -0.68 -11.32
CA GLY A 388 -16.51 0.75 -11.06
C GLY A 388 -16.41 1.07 -9.57
N TYR A 389 -16.18 2.34 -9.25
CA TYR A 389 -16.13 2.79 -7.87
C TYR A 389 -17.47 2.57 -7.16
N ASP A 390 -17.44 1.92 -5.99
CA ASP A 390 -18.48 1.87 -4.98
C ASP A 390 -17.95 2.40 -3.64
N GLY A 391 -18.62 3.39 -3.06
CA GLY A 391 -18.17 4.03 -1.83
C GLY A 391 -19.28 4.76 -1.08
N GLU A 392 -18.91 5.48 -0.01
CA GLU A 392 -19.81 6.31 0.78
C GLU A 392 -21.05 5.56 1.32
N THR A 393 -20.80 4.47 2.04
CA THR A 393 -21.86 3.59 2.54
C THR A 393 -22.68 4.20 3.68
N ALA A 394 -23.97 3.86 3.73
CA ALA A 394 -24.86 4.16 4.84
C ALA A 394 -25.79 2.97 5.18
N TRP A 395 -25.78 2.56 6.46
CA TRP A 395 -26.67 1.51 6.97
C TRP A 395 -28.13 1.96 7.03
N SER A 396 -29.05 1.07 6.65
CA SER A 396 -30.46 1.21 7.00
C SER A 396 -30.65 1.08 8.52
N PRO A 397 -31.66 1.73 9.14
CA PRO A 397 -31.85 1.69 10.60
C PRO A 397 -32.09 0.29 11.15
N ASP A 398 -32.62 -0.63 10.33
CA ASP A 398 -32.85 -2.03 10.67
C ASP A 398 -31.61 -2.92 10.46
N GLY A 399 -30.51 -2.37 9.91
CA GLY A 399 -29.25 -3.07 9.65
C GLY A 399 -29.29 -4.06 8.48
N LYS A 400 -30.38 -4.10 7.70
CA LYS A 400 -30.56 -5.11 6.64
C LYS A 400 -30.05 -4.67 5.26
N HIS A 401 -29.88 -3.37 5.04
CA HIS A 401 -29.50 -2.81 3.75
C HIS A 401 -28.39 -1.78 3.89
N LEU A 402 -27.61 -1.63 2.83
CA LEU A 402 -26.62 -0.58 2.65
C LEU A 402 -27.00 0.27 1.45
N ALA A 403 -27.09 1.59 1.65
CA ALA A 403 -27.06 2.55 0.56
C ALA A 403 -25.60 2.94 0.27
N PHE A 404 -25.23 3.12 -0.99
CA PHE A 404 -23.87 3.48 -1.39
C PHE A 404 -23.89 4.21 -2.74
N SER A 405 -22.84 4.98 -3.02
CA SER A 405 -22.64 5.67 -4.29
C SER A 405 -21.87 4.75 -5.24
N SER A 406 -22.26 4.70 -6.52
CA SER A 406 -21.60 3.86 -7.53
C SER A 406 -21.46 4.55 -8.88
N PHE A 407 -20.32 4.36 -9.54
CA PHE A 407 -20.06 4.81 -10.92
C PHE A 407 -20.54 3.83 -12.00
N ARG A 408 -21.14 2.69 -11.64
CA ARG A 408 -21.45 1.60 -12.58
C ARG A 408 -22.45 1.95 -13.69
N SER A 409 -23.15 3.07 -13.58
CA SER A 409 -24.09 3.61 -14.57
C SER A 409 -23.50 4.68 -15.50
N GLY A 410 -22.22 5.04 -15.34
CA GLY A 410 -21.52 6.04 -16.15
C GLY A 410 -21.37 7.43 -15.48
N ASN A 411 -22.00 7.60 -14.32
CA ASN A 411 -21.93 8.75 -13.41
C ASN A 411 -22.21 8.23 -11.97
N LEU A 412 -22.02 9.07 -10.94
CA LEU A 412 -22.35 8.66 -9.58
C LEU A 412 -23.87 8.58 -9.38
N ASP A 413 -24.37 7.38 -9.10
CA ASP A 413 -25.74 7.12 -8.69
C ASP A 413 -25.77 6.42 -7.32
N LEU A 414 -26.88 6.53 -6.59
CA LEU A 414 -27.12 5.78 -5.37
C LEU A 414 -27.68 4.40 -5.68
N TRP A 415 -27.16 3.41 -4.97
CA TRP A 415 -27.58 2.02 -5.02
C TRP A 415 -27.91 1.52 -3.62
N ILE A 416 -28.81 0.54 -3.53
CA ILE A 416 -29.17 -0.14 -2.28
C ILE A 416 -28.92 -1.64 -2.45
N ALA A 417 -28.16 -2.24 -1.54
CA ALA A 417 -27.91 -3.68 -1.51
C ALA A 417 -28.36 -4.31 -0.18
N PRO A 418 -28.91 -5.53 -0.19
CA PRO A 418 -29.05 -6.34 1.02
C PRO A 418 -27.68 -6.68 1.62
N VAL A 419 -27.57 -6.67 2.95
CA VAL A 419 -26.30 -6.93 3.65
C VAL A 419 -25.88 -8.40 3.56
N ASP A 420 -26.83 -9.33 3.72
CA ASP A 420 -26.53 -10.76 3.79
C ASP A 420 -26.20 -11.35 2.40
N SER A 421 -27.09 -11.14 1.42
CA SER A 421 -26.90 -11.50 0.01
C SER A 421 -28.07 -11.01 -0.85
N GLY A 422 -27.79 -10.67 -2.11
CA GLY A 422 -28.80 -10.30 -3.10
C GLY A 422 -28.29 -9.23 -4.08
N PRO A 423 -29.01 -8.99 -5.19
CA PRO A 423 -28.59 -7.97 -6.16
C PRO A 423 -28.75 -6.57 -5.58
N ALA A 424 -27.78 -5.70 -5.86
CA ALA A 424 -27.92 -4.27 -5.63
C ALA A 424 -28.95 -3.67 -6.61
N VAL A 425 -29.79 -2.76 -6.11
CA VAL A 425 -30.80 -2.06 -6.90
C VAL A 425 -30.40 -0.59 -7.02
N GLN A 426 -30.38 -0.09 -8.25
CA GLN A 426 -30.15 1.31 -8.54
C GLN A 426 -31.34 2.16 -8.08
N LEU A 427 -31.09 3.13 -7.19
CA LEU A 427 -32.09 4.04 -6.64
C LEU A 427 -32.24 5.30 -7.51
N THR A 428 -31.14 5.85 -8.00
CA THR A 428 -31.10 7.09 -8.80
C THR A 428 -30.62 6.78 -10.22
N LYS A 429 -31.15 7.48 -11.23
CA LYS A 429 -30.91 7.20 -12.66
C LYS A 429 -30.80 8.47 -13.47
N TRP A 430 -30.04 9.44 -12.97
CA TRP A 430 -30.09 10.81 -13.47
C TRP A 430 -28.76 11.24 -14.05
N PRO A 431 -28.73 12.23 -14.98
CA PRO A 431 -27.49 12.68 -15.61
C PRO A 431 -26.71 13.67 -14.71
N SER A 432 -26.61 13.36 -13.42
CA SER A 432 -26.01 14.14 -12.35
C SER A 432 -25.25 13.21 -11.40
N ASN A 433 -24.44 13.75 -10.48
CA ASN A 433 -23.76 12.95 -9.48
C ASN A 433 -24.54 12.98 -8.16
N GLU A 434 -24.93 11.80 -7.66
CA GLU A 434 -25.54 11.62 -6.35
C GLU A 434 -24.60 10.89 -5.39
N PHE A 435 -24.40 11.46 -4.20
CA PHE A 435 -23.44 10.94 -3.24
C PHE A 435 -23.85 11.23 -1.77
N SER A 436 -23.10 10.66 -0.83
CA SER A 436 -23.22 10.84 0.62
C SER A 436 -24.61 10.51 1.20
N ALA A 437 -25.22 9.42 0.76
CA ALA A 437 -26.56 9.01 1.18
C ALA A 437 -26.68 8.80 2.71
N GLN A 438 -27.86 9.12 3.28
CA GLN A 438 -28.23 8.79 4.66
C GLN A 438 -29.71 8.40 4.78
N TRP A 439 -29.98 7.28 5.44
CA TRP A 439 -31.35 6.86 5.76
C TRP A 439 -31.98 7.75 6.84
N SER A 440 -33.27 8.04 6.70
CA SER A 440 -34.09 8.60 7.76
C SER A 440 -34.19 7.63 8.94
N PRO A 441 -34.41 8.11 10.18
CA PRO A 441 -34.51 7.24 11.35
C PRO A 441 -35.59 6.15 11.25
N ASP A 442 -36.64 6.38 10.46
CA ASP A 442 -37.72 5.41 10.20
C ASP A 442 -37.46 4.48 9.01
N GLY A 443 -36.33 4.67 8.30
CA GLY A 443 -35.89 3.87 7.16
C GLY A 443 -36.67 4.09 5.86
N LYS A 444 -37.58 5.09 5.80
CA LYS A 444 -38.46 5.27 4.64
C LYS A 444 -37.94 6.24 3.59
N THR A 445 -36.99 7.09 3.96
CA THR A 445 -36.48 8.18 3.11
C THR A 445 -34.97 8.18 3.12
N ILE A 446 -34.34 8.53 2.01
CA ILE A 446 -32.89 8.74 1.90
C ILE A 446 -32.65 10.21 1.63
N ALA A 447 -31.79 10.85 2.43
CA ALA A 447 -31.22 12.16 2.13
C ALA A 447 -29.86 11.99 1.44
N PHE A 448 -29.54 12.85 0.48
CA PHE A 448 -28.31 12.75 -0.31
C PHE A 448 -27.88 14.12 -0.87
N ALA A 449 -26.63 14.22 -1.29
CA ALA A 449 -26.11 15.38 -2.02
C ALA A 449 -26.23 15.15 -3.53
N SER A 450 -26.60 16.19 -4.29
CA SER A 450 -26.66 16.12 -5.76
C SER A 450 -26.33 17.46 -6.42
N ASP A 451 -25.61 17.41 -7.55
CA ASP A 451 -25.25 18.54 -8.41
C ASP A 451 -26.25 18.76 -9.57
N ARG A 452 -27.42 18.11 -9.54
CA ARG A 452 -28.40 18.10 -10.64
C ARG A 452 -28.89 19.46 -11.12
N GLU A 453 -29.17 20.38 -10.20
CA GLU A 453 -29.85 21.65 -10.49
C GLU A 453 -29.01 22.89 -10.15
N SER A 454 -27.73 22.69 -9.90
CA SER A 454 -26.76 23.73 -9.56
C SER A 454 -25.38 23.26 -10.01
N GLY A 455 -24.50 24.16 -10.45
CA GLY A 455 -23.09 23.80 -10.69
C GLY A 455 -22.29 23.43 -9.42
N SER A 456 -22.99 23.06 -8.34
CA SER A 456 -22.51 22.75 -7.00
C SER A 456 -23.56 21.87 -6.28
N SER A 457 -23.21 21.17 -5.21
CA SER A 457 -24.10 20.21 -4.53
C SER A 457 -25.14 20.87 -3.61
N ASP A 458 -26.38 20.38 -3.68
CA ASP A 458 -27.45 20.68 -2.72
C ASP A 458 -27.97 19.42 -2.02
N LEU A 459 -28.75 19.60 -0.96
CA LEU A 459 -29.36 18.51 -0.18
C LEU A 459 -30.72 18.13 -0.78
N TRP A 460 -30.91 16.84 -1.01
CA TRP A 460 -32.10 16.24 -1.59
C TRP A 460 -32.61 15.09 -0.74
N THR A 461 -33.88 14.73 -0.93
CA THR A 461 -34.48 13.51 -0.37
C THR A 461 -35.21 12.69 -1.43
N VAL A 462 -35.27 11.38 -1.26
CA VAL A 462 -36.04 10.45 -2.10
C VAL A 462 -36.62 9.32 -1.24
N PRO A 463 -37.80 8.76 -1.56
CA PRO A 463 -38.26 7.55 -0.88
C PRO A 463 -37.25 6.40 -1.04
N ALA A 464 -37.03 5.62 0.00
CA ALA A 464 -36.10 4.48 -0.04
C ALA A 464 -36.53 3.37 -1.02
N ALA A 465 -37.83 3.32 -1.36
CA ALA A 465 -38.37 2.45 -2.39
C ALA A 465 -38.15 2.98 -3.82
N GLY A 466 -37.46 4.12 -3.97
CA GLY A 466 -37.37 4.87 -5.22
C GLY A 466 -38.58 5.78 -5.46
N GLY A 467 -38.44 6.71 -6.41
CA GLY A 467 -39.48 7.67 -6.75
C GLY A 467 -38.92 9.05 -7.10
N THR A 468 -39.76 10.07 -6.99
CA THR A 468 -39.40 11.45 -7.31
C THR A 468 -38.58 12.08 -6.17
N PRO A 469 -37.36 12.58 -6.44
CA PRO A 469 -36.57 13.27 -5.44
C PRO A 469 -37.08 14.70 -5.20
N VAL A 470 -36.85 15.21 -3.99
CA VAL A 470 -37.21 16.57 -3.56
C VAL A 470 -35.96 17.32 -3.14
N ARG A 471 -35.72 18.47 -3.75
CA ARG A 471 -34.63 19.38 -3.36
C ARG A 471 -35.01 20.14 -2.09
N LEU A 472 -34.20 20.01 -1.05
CA LEU A 472 -34.42 20.71 0.22
C LEU A 472 -33.68 22.06 0.27
N THR A 473 -32.46 22.14 -0.28
CA THR A 473 -31.63 23.37 -0.21
C THR A 473 -31.33 23.98 -1.58
N ARG A 474 -30.98 25.26 -1.58
CA ARG A 474 -30.46 26.01 -2.74
C ARG A 474 -29.26 26.87 -2.35
N VAL A 475 -28.41 26.32 -1.50
CA VAL A 475 -27.28 27.05 -0.90
C VAL A 475 -25.96 26.69 -1.55
N GLY A 476 -25.88 25.51 -2.20
CA GLY A 476 -24.65 25.00 -2.83
C GLY A 476 -23.61 24.53 -1.80
N ASN A 477 -22.63 23.76 -2.26
CA ASN A 477 -21.49 23.25 -1.50
C ASN A 477 -21.89 22.58 -0.18
N ILE A 478 -22.88 21.69 -0.24
CA ILE A 478 -23.27 20.87 0.91
C ILE A 478 -22.13 19.92 1.28
N GLY A 479 -21.71 20.00 2.54
CA GLY A 479 -20.77 19.09 3.18
C GLY A 479 -21.50 18.04 4.04
N ARG A 480 -20.90 17.67 5.18
CA ARG A 480 -21.45 16.64 6.07
C ARG A 480 -22.83 17.03 6.61
N PHE A 481 -23.79 16.10 6.53
CA PHE A 481 -25.14 16.27 7.09
C PHE A 481 -25.59 15.06 7.91
N ARG A 482 -26.57 15.29 8.80
CA ARG A 482 -27.15 14.28 9.70
C ARG A 482 -28.64 14.52 9.91
N TRP A 483 -29.41 13.44 9.86
CA TRP A 483 -30.79 13.45 10.33
C TRP A 483 -30.84 13.76 11.83
N HIS A 484 -31.77 14.62 12.22
CA HIS A 484 -32.17 14.70 13.63
C HIS A 484 -32.95 13.41 13.99
N PRO A 485 -32.83 12.87 15.21
CA PRO A 485 -33.51 11.63 15.62
C PRO A 485 -35.04 11.61 15.47
N ASP A 486 -35.67 12.78 15.39
CA ASP A 486 -37.12 12.93 15.15
C ASP A 486 -37.54 12.68 13.69
N GLY A 487 -36.60 12.56 12.75
CA GLY A 487 -36.86 12.37 11.32
C GLY A 487 -37.47 13.58 10.60
N LYS A 488 -37.59 14.74 11.27
CA LYS A 488 -38.26 15.94 10.72
C LYS A 488 -37.31 17.05 10.31
N ARG A 489 -36.03 16.92 10.69
CA ARG A 489 -35.00 17.94 10.50
C ARG A 489 -33.68 17.31 10.08
N ILE A 490 -32.89 18.05 9.31
CA ILE A 490 -31.54 17.67 8.92
C ILE A 490 -30.60 18.83 9.29
N VAL A 491 -29.51 18.52 9.98
CA VAL A 491 -28.39 19.46 10.17
C VAL A 491 -27.35 19.21 9.08
N PHE A 492 -26.75 20.26 8.54
CA PHE A 492 -25.77 20.16 7.47
C PHE A 492 -24.73 21.27 7.55
N ALA A 493 -23.53 21.00 7.02
CA ALA A 493 -22.51 22.00 6.77
C ALA A 493 -22.61 22.53 5.33
N THR A 494 -22.34 23.81 5.12
CA THR A 494 -22.27 24.46 3.80
C THR A 494 -21.08 25.41 3.74
N ALA A 495 -20.52 25.66 2.55
CA ALA A 495 -19.64 26.81 2.38
C ALA A 495 -20.46 28.09 2.68
N GLY A 496 -19.91 29.00 3.49
CA GLY A 496 -20.53 30.30 3.74
C GLY A 496 -20.52 31.17 2.48
N GLY A 497 -21.13 32.36 2.56
CA GLY A 497 -21.00 33.39 1.51
C GLY A 497 -19.53 33.77 1.25
N ALA A 498 -19.25 34.40 0.11
CA ALA A 498 -17.87 34.73 -0.31
C ALA A 498 -17.06 35.43 0.80
N GLY A 499 -16.00 34.77 1.27
CA GLY A 499 -15.13 35.26 2.35
C GLY A 499 -15.51 34.84 3.77
N SER A 500 -16.62 34.11 3.96
CA SER A 500 -16.98 33.49 5.23
C SER A 500 -16.62 32.00 5.22
N GLY A 501 -16.09 31.49 6.33
CA GLY A 501 -15.82 30.06 6.49
C GLY A 501 -17.10 29.21 6.51
N PRO A 502 -17.00 27.88 6.69
CA PRO A 502 -18.16 26.99 6.66
C PRO A 502 -19.22 27.37 7.73
N GLU A 503 -20.48 27.13 7.40
CA GLU A 503 -21.63 27.34 8.29
C GLU A 503 -22.37 26.02 8.54
N VAL A 504 -22.84 25.83 9.78
CA VAL A 504 -23.72 24.70 10.15
C VAL A 504 -25.16 25.19 10.26
N MET A 505 -26.02 24.58 9.47
CA MET A 505 -27.41 24.96 9.25
C MET A 505 -28.35 23.79 9.58
N VAL A 506 -29.60 24.10 9.93
CA VAL A 506 -30.68 23.12 10.08
C VAL A 506 -31.83 23.48 9.14
N ILE A 507 -32.39 22.47 8.49
CA ILE A 507 -33.57 22.60 7.62
C ILE A 507 -34.64 21.56 8.00
N SER A 508 -35.90 21.88 7.74
CA SER A 508 -37.01 20.93 7.84
C SER A 508 -37.07 20.00 6.62
N THR A 509 -37.47 18.76 6.82
CA THR A 509 -37.57 17.75 5.75
C THR A 509 -38.73 17.98 4.79
N VAL A 510 -39.64 18.89 5.12
CA VAL A 510 -40.69 19.38 4.21
C VAL A 510 -40.29 20.67 3.48
N GLY A 511 -39.03 21.10 3.61
CA GLY A 511 -38.48 22.31 2.99
C GLY A 511 -38.58 23.57 3.86
N GLY A 512 -38.30 24.72 3.25
CA GLY A 512 -38.25 26.03 3.91
C GLY A 512 -36.83 26.62 3.96
N ALA A 513 -36.67 27.76 4.62
CA ALA A 513 -35.38 28.42 4.74
C ALA A 513 -34.50 27.72 5.80
N PRO A 514 -33.25 27.33 5.47
CA PRO A 514 -32.31 26.85 6.46
C PRO A 514 -32.01 27.90 7.53
N LYS A 515 -31.81 27.46 8.77
CA LYS A 515 -31.42 28.32 9.90
C LYS A 515 -30.03 27.95 10.39
N ARG A 516 -29.15 28.94 10.59
CA ARG A 516 -27.84 28.73 11.21
C ARG A 516 -27.97 28.36 12.69
N VAL A 517 -27.24 27.34 13.11
CA VAL A 517 -27.29 26.80 14.50
C VAL A 517 -25.91 26.68 15.15
N ALA A 518 -24.84 27.12 14.50
CA ALA A 518 -23.51 27.17 15.09
C ALA A 518 -22.78 28.48 14.74
N PRO A 519 -21.72 28.84 15.48
CA PRO A 519 -20.83 29.93 15.09
C PRO A 519 -20.25 29.74 13.67
N PRO A 520 -19.88 30.82 12.97
CA PRO A 520 -19.11 30.73 11.72
C PRO A 520 -17.84 29.88 11.90
N THR A 521 -17.36 29.27 10.82
CA THR A 521 -16.22 28.34 10.79
C THR A 521 -16.43 27.00 11.50
N SER A 522 -17.69 26.66 11.78
CA SER A 522 -18.08 25.33 12.29
C SER A 522 -18.32 24.33 11.15
N LEU A 523 -17.98 23.07 11.38
CA LEU A 523 -18.17 21.95 10.46
C LEU A 523 -18.45 20.63 11.20
N SER A 524 -18.67 19.54 10.44
CA SER A 524 -18.86 18.17 10.95
C SER A 524 -19.96 18.01 12.02
N PRO A 525 -21.20 18.47 11.79
CA PRO A 525 -22.27 18.40 12.79
C PRO A 525 -22.68 16.96 13.11
N GLU A 526 -22.94 16.68 14.40
CA GLU A 526 -23.43 15.38 14.87
C GLU A 526 -24.43 15.54 16.04
N TRP A 527 -25.65 15.02 15.89
CA TRP A 527 -26.65 15.02 16.95
C TRP A 527 -26.33 13.98 18.04
N SER A 528 -26.64 14.31 19.28
CA SER A 528 -26.84 13.29 20.32
C SER A 528 -28.01 12.40 19.96
N LYS A 529 -27.99 11.15 20.44
CA LYS A 529 -29.03 10.16 20.13
C LYS A 529 -30.44 10.60 20.54
N ASP A 530 -30.55 11.38 21.60
CA ASP A 530 -31.82 11.97 22.08
C ASP A 530 -32.21 13.28 21.35
N GLY A 531 -31.35 13.78 20.47
CA GLY A 531 -31.55 15.03 19.70
C GLY A 531 -31.47 16.30 20.55
N ARG A 532 -31.02 16.20 21.80
CA ARG A 532 -30.97 17.34 22.74
C ARG A 532 -29.67 18.14 22.67
N GLU A 533 -28.63 17.60 22.05
CA GLU A 533 -27.33 18.24 21.94
C GLU A 533 -26.79 18.08 20.51
N LEU A 534 -26.09 19.10 20.03
CA LEU A 534 -25.44 19.13 18.73
C LEU A 534 -23.94 19.32 18.94
N ALA A 535 -23.13 18.36 18.51
CA ALA A 535 -21.69 18.53 18.45
C ALA A 535 -21.28 19.15 17.11
N VAL A 536 -20.36 20.10 17.13
CA VAL A 536 -19.75 20.71 15.95
C VAL A 536 -18.25 20.88 16.15
N MET A 537 -17.48 20.76 15.08
CA MET A 537 -16.06 21.06 15.09
C MET A 537 -15.88 22.52 14.66
N GLN A 538 -15.40 23.37 15.56
CA GLN A 538 -15.13 24.77 15.26
C GLN A 538 -13.62 24.97 15.06
N CYS A 539 -13.25 25.54 13.91
CA CYS A 539 -11.85 25.76 13.57
C CYS A 539 -11.54 27.25 13.45
N ASP A 540 -10.47 27.69 14.09
CA ASP A 540 -9.97 29.07 14.05
C ASP A 540 -8.44 29.10 13.97
N HIS A 541 -7.87 29.81 12.99
CA HIS A 541 -6.43 29.98 12.77
C HIS A 541 -5.57 28.70 12.92
N GLY A 542 -6.06 27.55 12.45
CA GLY A 542 -5.36 26.26 12.49
C GLY A 542 -5.60 25.42 13.74
N TYR A 543 -6.40 25.91 14.69
CA TYR A 543 -6.84 25.18 15.88
C TYR A 543 -8.30 24.76 15.75
N CYS A 544 -8.61 23.50 16.03
CA CYS A 544 -9.99 23.00 15.99
C CYS A 544 -10.40 22.39 17.33
N THR A 545 -11.55 22.83 17.85
CA THR A 545 -12.18 22.29 19.06
C THR A 545 -13.54 21.69 18.77
N MET A 546 -13.97 20.77 19.62
CA MET A 546 -15.32 20.21 19.55
C MET A 546 -16.27 20.93 20.51
N ASP A 547 -17.24 21.64 19.95
CA ASP A 547 -18.23 22.41 20.69
C ASP A 547 -19.54 21.63 20.78
N ILE A 548 -20.14 21.61 21.96
CA ILE A 548 -21.46 21.02 22.21
C ILE A 548 -22.47 22.14 22.42
N LEU A 549 -23.47 22.18 21.57
CA LEU A 549 -24.53 23.18 21.52
C LEU A 549 -25.88 22.54 21.86
N SER A 550 -26.85 23.35 22.25
CA SER A 550 -28.27 22.97 22.25
C SER A 550 -28.80 22.89 20.81
N PRO A 551 -30.01 22.34 20.57
CA PRO A 551 -30.54 22.19 19.22
C PRO A 551 -30.85 23.52 18.53
N ASP A 552 -30.99 24.59 19.30
CA ASP A 552 -31.15 25.97 18.83
C ASP A 552 -29.82 26.74 18.70
N GLY A 553 -28.68 26.09 18.98
CA GLY A 553 -27.34 26.63 18.77
C GLY A 553 -26.74 27.39 19.95
N LYS A 554 -27.30 27.26 21.15
CA LYS A 554 -26.70 27.88 22.35
C LYS A 554 -25.53 27.02 22.83
N PRO A 555 -24.36 27.60 23.13
CA PRO A 555 -23.25 26.85 23.70
C PRO A 555 -23.63 26.20 25.03
N LEU A 556 -23.38 24.89 25.14
CA LEU A 556 -23.54 24.14 26.38
C LEU A 556 -22.18 23.88 27.03
N ARG A 557 -21.20 23.42 26.24
CA ARG A 557 -19.83 23.13 26.70
C ARG A 557 -18.86 22.95 25.53
N VAL A 558 -17.57 23.12 25.79
CA VAL A 558 -16.49 22.77 24.86
C VAL A 558 -15.84 21.49 25.33
N ALA A 559 -15.79 20.49 24.46
CA ALA A 559 -15.08 19.25 24.71
C ALA A 559 -13.66 19.42 24.16
N LYS A 560 -12.70 19.88 24.99
CA LYS A 560 -11.29 20.10 24.60
C LYS A 560 -10.34 19.05 25.19
N ALA A 561 -9.39 18.55 24.40
CA ALA A 561 -8.35 17.63 24.88
C ALA A 561 -7.23 18.40 25.62
N PRO A 562 -6.57 17.78 26.61
CA PRO A 562 -5.56 18.46 27.43
C PRO A 562 -4.34 18.99 26.66
N ARG A 563 -4.00 18.37 25.52
CA ARG A 563 -2.82 18.70 24.69
C ARG A 563 -3.11 18.71 23.18
N SER A 564 -4.37 18.90 22.78
CA SER A 564 -4.72 18.91 21.35
C SER A 564 -4.49 20.27 20.69
N VAL A 565 -3.94 20.24 19.48
CA VAL A 565 -3.99 21.37 18.53
C VAL A 565 -5.15 21.19 17.53
N TYR A 566 -5.59 19.94 17.30
CA TYR A 566 -6.64 19.62 16.34
C TYR A 566 -7.51 18.45 16.83
N GLU A 567 -8.80 18.68 17.10
CA GLU A 567 -9.77 17.62 17.44
C GLU A 567 -10.62 17.24 16.21
N PHE A 568 -10.91 15.96 16.03
CA PHE A 568 -11.69 15.43 14.90
C PHE A 568 -12.45 14.16 15.28
N GLY A 569 -13.58 13.90 14.62
CA GLY A 569 -14.35 12.69 14.83
C GLY A 569 -14.96 12.61 16.25
N LEU A 570 -16.26 12.87 16.36
CA LEU A 570 -17.02 12.64 17.58
C LEU A 570 -18.06 11.53 17.37
N ARG A 571 -18.20 10.65 18.36
CA ARG A 571 -19.26 9.64 18.41
C ARG A 571 -19.86 9.54 19.81
N TRP A 572 -21.18 9.50 19.87
CA TRP A 572 -21.94 9.28 21.11
C TRP A 572 -22.07 7.79 21.44
N SER A 573 -22.07 7.48 22.74
CA SER A 573 -22.48 6.17 23.25
C SER A 573 -23.99 5.95 23.06
N SER A 574 -24.42 4.70 23.18
CA SER A 574 -25.79 4.24 22.96
C SER A 574 -26.77 4.80 23.98
N ASP A 575 -26.29 5.09 25.19
CA ASP A 575 -27.01 5.73 26.29
C ASP A 575 -26.86 7.27 26.27
N GLY A 576 -26.06 7.80 25.34
CA GLY A 576 -25.74 9.21 25.20
C GLY A 576 -24.93 9.80 26.36
N GLN A 577 -24.43 8.99 27.31
CA GLN A 577 -23.71 9.47 28.49
C GLN A 577 -22.22 9.68 28.26
N GLN A 578 -21.67 9.21 27.14
CA GLN A 578 -20.25 9.28 26.84
C GLN A 578 -20.01 9.63 25.36
N THR A 579 -18.83 10.17 25.08
CA THR A 579 -18.37 10.46 23.72
C THR A 579 -16.95 9.97 23.52
N LEU A 580 -16.68 9.40 22.34
CA LEU A 580 -15.33 9.25 21.82
C LEU A 580 -14.97 10.48 21.00
N VAL A 581 -13.79 11.05 21.24
CA VAL A 581 -13.26 12.21 20.52
C VAL A 581 -11.87 11.88 20.02
N GLY A 582 -11.65 11.95 18.72
CA GLY A 582 -10.32 11.87 18.11
C GLY A 582 -9.60 13.20 18.18
N TRP A 583 -8.28 13.19 18.29
CA TRP A 583 -7.48 14.41 18.27
C TRP A 583 -6.03 14.14 17.88
N GLN A 584 -5.33 15.15 17.37
CA GLN A 584 -3.93 15.09 16.97
C GLN A 584 -3.07 15.95 17.88
N ASP A 585 -1.97 15.38 18.39
CA ASP A 585 -0.96 16.08 19.18
C ASP A 585 0.19 16.54 18.27
N ILE A 586 -0.05 17.62 17.53
CA ILE A 586 0.93 18.18 16.57
C ILE A 586 2.17 18.76 17.29
N MET A 587 2.04 19.12 18.57
CA MET A 587 3.15 19.69 19.35
C MET A 587 4.08 18.61 19.95
N ALA A 588 3.68 17.33 19.92
CA ALA A 588 4.49 16.21 20.38
C ALA A 588 5.01 15.36 19.23
N ASP A 589 4.28 14.30 18.85
CA ASP A 589 4.68 13.33 17.81
C ASP A 589 3.86 13.44 16.52
N GLY A 590 2.94 14.41 16.43
CA GLY A 590 1.97 14.48 15.33
C GLY A 590 0.97 13.34 15.32
N GLY A 591 0.92 12.52 16.38
CA GLY A 591 0.13 11.30 16.42
C GLY A 591 -1.35 11.55 16.74
N ASN A 592 -2.22 10.78 16.09
CA ASN A 592 -3.65 10.74 16.39
C ASN A 592 -3.93 9.94 17.67
N ARG A 593 -4.84 10.44 18.50
CA ARG A 593 -5.25 9.92 19.81
C ARG A 593 -6.77 9.85 19.88
N VAL A 594 -7.28 9.10 20.86
CA VAL A 594 -8.72 8.99 21.13
C VAL A 594 -8.95 9.18 22.62
N ASP A 595 -9.84 10.10 22.96
CA ASP A 595 -10.32 10.33 24.31
C ASP A 595 -11.74 9.80 24.48
N LEU A 596 -11.97 9.14 25.60
CA LEU A 596 -13.30 8.88 26.13
C LEU A 596 -13.69 9.97 27.12
N ARG A 597 -14.86 10.58 26.93
CA ARG A 597 -15.35 11.72 27.73
C ARG A 597 -16.77 11.48 28.21
N ALA A 598 -17.09 11.93 29.42
CA ALA A 598 -18.45 11.89 29.96
C ALA A 598 -19.28 13.08 29.46
N ARG A 599 -20.58 12.86 29.25
CA ARG A 599 -21.55 13.90 28.83
C ARG A 599 -21.57 15.09 29.80
N GLY A 600 -21.48 14.82 31.11
CA GLY A 600 -21.47 15.85 32.16
C GLY A 600 -20.16 16.64 32.29
N GLY A 601 -19.14 16.35 31.48
CA GLY A 601 -17.80 16.90 31.63
C GLY A 601 -16.95 16.14 32.65
N GLY A 602 -15.72 16.62 32.88
CA GLY A 602 -14.70 15.96 33.72
C GLY A 602 -13.44 15.59 32.96
N PRO A 603 -12.43 14.99 33.63
CA PRO A 603 -11.18 14.62 32.97
C PRO A 603 -11.43 13.56 31.89
N ALA A 604 -10.96 13.86 30.68
CA ALA A 604 -10.96 12.90 29.59
C ALA A 604 -10.02 11.73 29.92
N LYS A 605 -10.39 10.51 29.49
CA LYS A 605 -9.49 9.35 29.55
C LYS A 605 -8.97 9.06 28.15
N THR A 606 -7.69 9.35 27.91
CA THR A 606 -7.02 8.95 26.67
C THR A 606 -6.89 7.44 26.64
N LEU A 607 -7.39 6.84 25.56
CA LEU A 607 -7.37 5.40 25.38
C LEU A 607 -6.00 4.95 24.87
N ALA A 608 -5.51 3.81 25.38
CA ALA A 608 -4.21 3.26 24.97
C ALA A 608 -4.29 2.79 23.51
N ARG A 609 -3.46 3.37 22.64
CA ARG A 609 -3.37 2.97 21.23
C ARG A 609 -2.20 1.99 21.00
N PRO A 610 -2.36 0.97 20.15
CA PRO A 610 -1.23 0.20 19.64
C PRO A 610 -0.28 1.09 18.81
N ALA A 611 1.01 0.76 18.83
CA ALA A 611 2.03 1.51 18.10
C ALA A 611 1.81 1.42 16.57
N GLY A 612 1.97 2.54 15.85
CA GLY A 612 1.91 2.60 14.39
C GLY A 612 0.51 2.79 13.76
N PHE A 613 -0.50 3.20 14.55
CA PHE A 613 -1.88 3.37 14.07
C PHE A 613 -2.30 4.85 13.96
N SER A 614 -3.02 5.19 12.90
CA SER A 614 -3.56 6.53 12.60
C SER A 614 -5.08 6.47 12.56
N VAL A 615 -5.73 7.23 13.43
CA VAL A 615 -7.20 7.23 13.56
C VAL A 615 -7.82 8.08 12.45
N PHE A 616 -8.73 7.49 11.65
CA PHE A 616 -9.51 8.24 10.64
C PHE A 616 -11.01 8.18 10.90
N ASN A 617 -11.53 7.05 11.40
CA ASN A 617 -12.92 6.93 11.83
C ASN A 617 -13.03 6.29 13.22
N LEU A 618 -14.11 6.64 13.91
CA LEU A 618 -14.40 6.25 15.29
C LEU A 618 -15.79 5.63 15.39
N GLY A 619 -15.95 4.66 16.30
CA GLY A 619 -17.22 4.07 16.69
C GLY A 619 -17.10 3.32 18.01
N PHE A 620 -18.23 3.00 18.65
CA PHE A 620 -18.26 2.06 19.77
C PHE A 620 -18.50 0.63 19.25
N GLY A 621 -17.79 -0.35 19.78
CA GLY A 621 -17.95 -1.79 19.50
C GLY A 621 -18.53 -2.56 20.70
N ASP A 622 -18.88 -3.83 20.50
CA ASP A 622 -19.29 -4.84 21.51
C ASP A 622 -19.91 -4.28 22.81
N GLY A 623 -21.18 -3.90 22.77
CA GLY A 623 -21.90 -3.43 23.97
C GLY A 623 -21.25 -2.22 24.65
N GLU A 624 -20.52 -1.39 23.89
CA GLU A 624 -19.77 -0.20 24.34
C GLU A 624 -18.54 -0.47 25.19
N LYS A 625 -18.12 -1.73 25.31
CA LYS A 625 -16.91 -2.12 26.04
C LYS A 625 -15.62 -1.87 25.24
N SER A 626 -15.75 -1.49 23.98
CA SER A 626 -14.63 -1.18 23.10
C SER A 626 -14.91 0.03 22.21
N ALA A 627 -13.86 0.73 21.84
CA ALA A 627 -13.84 1.73 20.79
C ALA A 627 -13.29 1.03 19.55
N ILE A 628 -14.07 1.04 18.48
CA ILE A 628 -13.63 0.63 17.17
C ILE A 628 -12.95 1.86 16.56
N VAL A 629 -11.66 1.69 16.31
CA VAL A 629 -10.86 2.69 15.63
C VAL A 629 -10.51 2.14 14.27
N ILE A 630 -10.89 2.88 13.24
CA ILE A 630 -10.63 2.52 11.85
C ILE A 630 -9.45 3.39 11.39
N GLY A 631 -8.34 2.73 11.07
CA GLY A 631 -7.24 3.33 10.31
C GLY A 631 -5.82 2.82 10.58
N ALA A 632 -5.13 2.30 9.55
CA ALA A 632 -3.79 2.74 9.09
C ALA A 632 -3.03 1.66 8.26
N PRO A 633 -1.72 1.83 7.95
CA PRO A 633 -1.10 1.76 6.62
C PRO A 633 -0.70 0.33 6.20
N ASN A 634 -1.28 -0.67 6.86
CA ASN A 634 -0.82 -2.06 6.90
C ASN A 634 -1.96 -3.08 6.74
N GLY A 635 -3.14 -2.63 6.28
CA GLY A 635 -4.22 -3.51 5.82
C GLY A 635 -5.08 -4.15 6.91
N ASN A 636 -4.92 -3.79 8.19
CA ASN A 636 -5.87 -4.16 9.23
C ASN A 636 -7.02 -3.13 9.26
N ALA A 637 -8.18 -3.53 8.73
CA ALA A 637 -9.36 -2.68 8.61
C ALA A 637 -9.93 -2.19 9.97
N LEU A 638 -9.70 -2.96 11.05
CA LEU A 638 -10.34 -2.75 12.35
C LEU A 638 -9.37 -3.02 13.50
N GLN A 639 -9.21 -2.05 14.40
CA GLN A 639 -8.65 -2.31 15.72
C GLN A 639 -9.62 -1.92 16.83
N ARG A 640 -9.59 -2.72 17.89
CA ARG A 640 -10.36 -2.52 19.10
C ARG A 640 -9.45 -1.92 20.16
N ILE A 641 -9.88 -0.81 20.71
CA ILE A 641 -9.32 -0.27 21.93
C ILE A 641 -10.31 -0.55 23.04
N GLU A 642 -9.86 -1.12 24.16
CA GLU A 642 -10.74 -1.31 25.30
C GLU A 642 -11.27 0.04 25.79
N VAL A 643 -12.59 0.12 25.96
CA VAL A 643 -13.27 1.28 26.53
C VAL A 643 -13.59 0.93 27.98
N PRO A 644 -12.79 1.45 28.93
CA PRO A 644 -13.07 1.27 30.34
C PRO A 644 -14.31 2.07 30.72
N ALA A 645 -15.14 1.52 31.61
CA ALA A 645 -16.28 2.25 32.14
C ALA A 645 -15.80 3.56 32.79
N LEU A 646 -16.32 4.70 32.33
CA LEU A 646 -16.16 5.96 33.05
C LEU A 646 -16.98 5.87 34.34
N GLN A 647 -16.35 6.15 35.49
CA GLN A 647 -17.11 6.41 36.70
C GLN A 647 -17.93 7.68 36.45
N ALA A 648 -19.25 7.60 36.57
CA ALA A 648 -20.08 8.78 36.55
C ALA A 648 -19.54 9.77 37.59
N PRO A 649 -19.43 11.07 37.28
CA PRO A 649 -19.10 12.05 38.30
C PRO A 649 -20.10 11.87 39.44
N LYS A 650 -19.59 11.68 40.67
CA LYS A 650 -20.45 11.64 41.86
C LYS A 650 -21.32 12.90 41.81
N PRO A 651 -22.66 12.79 41.93
CA PRO A 651 -23.50 13.97 41.99
C PRO A 651 -22.96 14.87 43.10
N ARG A 652 -22.63 16.11 42.73
CA ARG A 652 -22.28 17.16 43.69
C ARG A 652 -23.55 17.65 44.37
#